data_AF-A0A928JBM9-F1
#
_entry.id   AF-A0A928JBM9-F1
#
_cell.length_a   1.000
_cell.length_b   1.000
_cell.length_c   1.000
_cell.angle_alpha   90.00
_cell.angle_beta   90.00
_cell.angle_gamma   90.00
#
_symmetry.space_group_name_H-M   'P 1'
#
loop_
_entity.id
_entity.type
_entity.pdbx_description
1 polymer ?
#
loop_
_entity_poly.entity_id
_entity_poly.type
_entity_poly.pdbx_seq_one_letter_code
_entity_poly.pdbx_strand_id
1 'polypeptide(L)'
;MKHKNRGGRQPQISRGGISGETRRRAGKLAVLLLFCAAIGPFSACSPSAAPEDSESTLTETLPDETKPSDPETTGETEAPDTEEPAPEAEPEPELEKPVKKISWVSAYELDESAKSAHQVAEGEVYGVRCRVTAPFNQFTYCVPTWTQTDSEATLALYVWDDNYDAMLAAGPAVSKHFTKLRDCATDALTFDEMPAGDYLFAIQDTKGPAGTWVFPGRESGGWIFNSGLFSEGDLQLDICFTEPRDTYFEEVANMNEIDGKHTSPPEFVLPEDDILILRDAMPDTWAATDGLGRTLSMNGDVGDPKEDKIVAMFYWDWHNTDNGKPLNVTEFMREHPEIKNDYESAYWPKGSIRYFWDEPVYGYYLTTDEWVIRRQAELMAAAGVDVIFMDNTNGTFTWRNSYLKIYEVFEQAKKDGVNVPKISFMLPFAAGSDTETQLKSLYQDIYRPGRYQDLWFYLDGKPMLMAYRTSLTARRTDLLEQEIWDFFTFRAGEPVYNAKDYHAPREGTERWGWLSTTPQALYYSAADPDRVEMTTVGVAHNWSAEKGLTAMNGENIFGRHWTTRGYDTREDAKLWGANFAEQWEFAIEKDPRIVFVTGWNEWNAGRYESWPPTAAAVENAFPDEFDETYSRDIEPTMGDLKDHYYYQLADYVRKFKGARPVPAASGPKSIDLNADPAVEWADVGPEFIAYRGNTGNRDAAAYGGVRLTDESGRNDIVGAKAARDGENYYFLVECAAEITPSSDPNWMRLYIDTTDAGLDGWESFDYIVNRVSPSADKAVVERFTGEGFETVPAGEADYRVTGRYLVLRIPCEVLGRADTGAGFSFKWADNVEDGDIMKFYIQGDAAPAGRFKFVYRIG
;
A
#
# COMPACT_ATOMS: atom_id res chain seq x y z
N MET A 1 -20.65 59.42 -15.89
CA MET A 1 -21.40 60.70 -15.89
C MET A 1 -22.84 60.48 -15.38
N LYS A 2 -23.68 61.52 -15.25
CA LYS A 2 -25.02 61.44 -14.62
C LYS A 2 -26.11 60.98 -15.61
N HIS A 3 -27.00 60.07 -15.19
CA HIS A 3 -28.48 60.24 -15.07
C HIS A 3 -29.21 58.89 -14.79
N LYS A 4 -30.02 58.78 -13.72
CA LYS A 4 -31.50 59.01 -13.58
C LYS A 4 -32.41 58.08 -14.42
N ASN A 5 -33.65 57.72 -14.04
CA ASN A 5 -34.36 57.49 -12.74
C ASN A 5 -35.84 57.11 -13.07
N ARG A 6 -36.53 56.31 -12.21
CA ARG A 6 -37.97 55.94 -12.23
C ARG A 6 -38.39 54.95 -13.35
N GLY A 7 -39.44 54.14 -13.22
CA GLY A 7 -40.25 53.78 -12.02
C GLY A 7 -41.78 53.62 -12.25
N GLY A 8 -42.36 52.49 -11.82
CA GLY A 8 -43.82 52.21 -11.74
C GLY A 8 -44.06 50.76 -11.29
N ARG A 9 -44.66 50.47 -10.12
CA ARG A 9 -46.08 50.53 -9.69
C ARG A 9 -46.88 49.24 -9.99
N GLN A 10 -47.46 48.67 -8.92
CA GLN A 10 -48.36 47.50 -8.91
C GLN A 10 -49.77 47.85 -9.45
N PRO A 11 -50.69 46.87 -9.52
CA PRO A 11 -51.60 46.69 -8.37
C PRO A 11 -51.80 45.23 -7.90
N GLN A 12 -52.16 45.05 -6.62
CA GLN A 12 -52.76 43.82 -6.08
C GLN A 12 -54.30 43.83 -6.24
N ILE A 13 -54.92 42.67 -6.38
CA ILE A 13 -56.31 42.39 -5.96
C ILE A 13 -56.33 41.07 -5.15
N SER A 14 -57.34 40.88 -4.31
CA SER A 14 -57.27 40.09 -3.07
C SER A 14 -57.96 38.72 -3.06
N ARG A 15 -57.36 37.81 -2.27
CA ARG A 15 -57.97 36.77 -1.40
C ARG A 15 -59.40 36.28 -1.70
N GLY A 16 -59.51 34.96 -1.87
CA GLY A 16 -60.66 34.15 -1.50
C GLY A 16 -60.19 32.72 -1.16
N GLY A 17 -60.89 31.99 -0.28
CA GLY A 17 -60.59 30.60 0.05
C GLY A 17 -61.52 30.05 1.14
N ILE A 18 -61.60 28.71 1.28
CA ILE A 18 -62.14 27.95 2.43
C ILE A 18 -62.00 26.42 2.16
N SER A 19 -61.69 25.66 3.22
CA SER A 19 -61.75 24.19 3.46
C SER A 19 -61.91 23.14 2.33
N GLY A 20 -61.20 22.00 2.49
CA GLY A 20 -61.58 20.70 1.90
C GLY A 20 -60.61 19.56 2.28
N GLU A 21 -61.08 18.49 2.93
CA GLU A 21 -60.25 17.43 3.51
C GLU A 21 -60.09 16.15 2.64
N THR A 22 -58.97 15.44 2.84
CA THR A 22 -58.71 14.01 2.49
C THR A 22 -58.78 13.58 1.00
N ARG A 23 -57.80 12.86 0.45
CA ARG A 23 -57.43 11.49 0.86
C ARG A 23 -55.99 11.09 0.50
N ARG A 24 -55.53 10.00 1.15
CA ARG A 24 -54.22 9.36 0.96
C ARG A 24 -54.04 8.79 -0.46
N ARG A 25 -52.83 8.90 -1.00
CA ARG A 25 -52.04 7.77 -1.53
C ARG A 25 -50.56 8.14 -1.58
N ALA A 26 -49.76 7.56 -0.69
CA ALA A 26 -48.31 7.57 -0.81
C ALA A 26 -47.89 6.39 -1.70
N GLY A 27 -47.18 6.68 -2.79
CA GLY A 27 -46.42 5.67 -3.53
C GLY A 27 -44.96 5.76 -3.12
N LYS A 28 -44.38 4.68 -2.62
CA LYS A 28 -42.93 4.61 -2.39
C LYS A 28 -42.24 4.58 -3.75
N LEU A 29 -41.29 5.48 -3.97
CA LEU A 29 -40.26 5.29 -5.00
C LEU A 29 -38.93 5.11 -4.28
N ALA A 30 -38.55 3.85 -4.07
CA ALA A 30 -37.22 3.52 -3.61
C ALA A 30 -36.36 3.28 -4.86
N VAL A 31 -35.45 4.21 -5.15
CA VAL A 31 -34.36 3.96 -6.09
C VAL A 31 -33.33 3.14 -5.31
N LEU A 32 -33.15 1.89 -5.71
CA LEU A 32 -32.16 1.00 -5.09
C LEU A 32 -30.79 1.35 -5.68
N LEU A 33 -29.89 1.87 -4.85
CA LEU A 33 -28.51 2.15 -5.24
C LEU A 33 -27.77 0.81 -5.34
N LEU A 34 -27.46 0.38 -6.56
CA LEU A 34 -26.60 -0.77 -6.85
C LEU A 34 -25.18 -0.27 -7.11
N PHE A 35 -24.42 -0.09 -6.03
CA PHE A 35 -22.97 0.11 -6.06
C PHE A 35 -22.29 -1.12 -5.49
N CYS A 36 -21.72 -1.93 -6.37
CA CYS A 36 -20.72 -2.95 -6.05
C CYS A 36 -19.70 -2.97 -7.20
N ALA A 37 -18.44 -2.58 -6.94
CA ALA A 37 -17.33 -3.08 -7.74
C ALA A 37 -17.18 -4.57 -7.37
N ALA A 38 -17.54 -5.45 -8.31
CA ALA A 38 -18.07 -6.78 -7.98
C ALA A 38 -16.99 -7.86 -7.91
N ILE A 39 -16.20 -7.84 -6.84
CA ILE A 39 -15.40 -8.99 -6.38
C ILE A 39 -16.26 -9.80 -5.40
N GLY A 40 -16.91 -10.85 -5.91
CA GLY A 40 -17.70 -11.78 -5.08
C GLY A 40 -16.82 -12.81 -4.36
N PRO A 41 -17.07 -13.11 -3.07
CA PRO A 41 -16.31 -14.14 -2.35
C PRO A 41 -16.69 -15.55 -2.83
N PHE A 42 -15.73 -16.48 -2.75
CA PHE A 42 -15.94 -17.88 -3.09
C PHE A 42 -16.93 -18.57 -2.14
N SER A 43 -17.83 -19.38 -2.69
CA SER A 43 -18.60 -20.36 -1.92
C SER A 43 -18.80 -21.63 -2.77
N ALA A 44 -18.39 -22.78 -2.24
CA ALA A 44 -18.35 -24.03 -2.99
C ALA A 44 -19.74 -24.69 -3.08
N CYS A 45 -20.24 -24.90 -4.31
CA CYS A 45 -21.49 -25.63 -4.53
C CYS A 45 -21.35 -27.12 -4.16
N SER A 46 -22.04 -27.54 -3.09
CA SER A 46 -22.28 -28.96 -2.84
C SER A 46 -23.31 -29.52 -3.85
N PRO A 47 -23.01 -30.58 -4.63
CA PRO A 47 -23.99 -31.20 -5.51
C PRO A 47 -24.92 -32.14 -4.73
N SER A 48 -26.22 -32.12 -5.03
CA SER A 48 -27.20 -33.04 -4.43
C SER A 48 -27.96 -33.85 -5.49
N ALA A 49 -28.26 -35.11 -5.14
CA ALA A 49 -29.13 -36.06 -5.84
C ALA A 49 -28.62 -36.65 -7.18
N ALA A 50 -28.72 -37.97 -7.27
CA ALA A 50 -28.56 -38.77 -8.49
C ALA A 50 -29.91 -38.93 -9.23
N PRO A 51 -29.94 -39.68 -10.36
CA PRO A 51 -30.72 -40.92 -10.30
C PRO A 51 -30.12 -42.14 -11.04
N GLU A 52 -30.26 -43.29 -10.36
CA GLU A 52 -30.67 -44.65 -10.81
C GLU A 52 -30.03 -45.42 -12.01
N ASP A 53 -29.94 -46.75 -11.76
CA ASP A 53 -29.80 -47.91 -12.65
C ASP A 53 -28.51 -48.10 -13.51
N SER A 54 -27.83 -49.25 -13.49
CA SER A 54 -28.41 -50.62 -13.51
C SER A 54 -27.47 -51.74 -12.99
N GLU A 55 -28.04 -52.95 -12.87
CA GLU A 55 -27.55 -54.21 -12.26
C GLU A 55 -26.14 -54.70 -12.69
N SER A 56 -25.39 -55.42 -11.84
CA SER A 56 -25.59 -56.88 -11.69
C SER A 56 -24.80 -57.53 -10.54
N THR A 57 -25.27 -58.72 -10.12
CA THR A 57 -24.88 -59.46 -8.90
C THR A 57 -23.86 -60.58 -9.13
N LEU A 58 -23.14 -61.02 -8.08
CA LEU A 58 -23.21 -62.40 -7.56
C LEU A 58 -22.47 -62.61 -6.21
N THR A 59 -22.80 -63.72 -5.53
CA THR A 59 -22.31 -64.20 -4.21
C THR A 59 -21.21 -65.29 -4.39
N GLU A 60 -20.63 -66.03 -3.42
CA GLU A 60 -21.02 -66.41 -2.04
C GLU A 60 -19.85 -67.08 -1.24
N THR A 61 -20.08 -67.34 0.07
CA THR A 61 -19.49 -68.36 0.99
C THR A 61 -17.99 -68.45 1.41
N LEU A 62 -17.81 -68.73 2.72
CA LEU A 62 -16.65 -69.37 3.41
C LEU A 62 -17.02 -70.83 3.76
N PRO A 63 -16.06 -71.77 4.02
CA PRO A 63 -15.53 -72.09 5.39
C PRO A 63 -14.05 -72.58 5.36
N ASP A 64 -13.39 -73.18 6.37
CA ASP A 64 -13.21 -73.03 7.85
C ASP A 64 -12.12 -74.09 8.29
N GLU A 65 -11.74 -74.20 9.57
CA GLU A 65 -10.89 -75.25 10.22
C GLU A 65 -9.35 -75.27 9.92
N THR A 66 -8.41 -75.72 10.78
CA THR A 66 -8.42 -76.25 12.19
C THR A 66 -7.06 -76.06 12.94
N LYS A 67 -7.05 -76.32 14.27
CA LYS A 67 -5.89 -76.43 15.23
C LYS A 67 -5.77 -77.91 15.76
N PRO A 68 -4.83 -78.40 16.63
CA PRO A 68 -4.28 -77.86 17.92
C PRO A 68 -2.72 -77.75 17.89
N SER A 69 -1.81 -78.15 18.81
CA SER A 69 -1.70 -78.83 20.16
C SER A 69 -0.31 -78.47 20.76
N ASP A 70 0.02 -78.42 22.07
CA ASP A 70 -0.21 -79.23 23.32
C ASP A 70 0.79 -80.40 23.55
N PRO A 71 1.12 -80.80 24.81
CA PRO A 71 1.21 -80.04 26.09
C PRO A 71 2.39 -80.49 27.03
N GLU A 72 2.49 -79.98 28.28
CA GLU A 72 2.58 -80.82 29.51
C GLU A 72 2.36 -80.03 30.83
N THR A 73 2.20 -80.75 31.97
CA THR A 73 1.81 -80.26 33.34
C THR A 73 2.78 -80.86 34.40
N THR A 74 2.94 -80.48 35.68
CA THR A 74 2.07 -80.06 36.84
C THR A 74 2.96 -79.29 37.87
N GLY A 75 2.54 -78.78 39.06
CA GLY A 75 1.23 -78.64 39.74
C GLY A 75 1.30 -78.93 41.27
N GLU A 76 0.68 -78.08 42.11
CA GLU A 76 0.38 -78.25 43.58
C GLU A 76 1.62 -78.30 44.55
N THR A 77 1.59 -77.96 45.86
CA THR A 77 0.55 -77.48 46.83
C THR A 77 1.16 -76.76 48.07
N GLU A 78 0.33 -76.01 48.81
CA GLU A 78 0.36 -75.72 50.28
C GLU A 78 1.46 -74.85 50.97
N ALA A 79 1.12 -74.40 52.19
CA ALA A 79 1.86 -73.58 53.18
C ALA A 79 1.92 -74.36 54.53
N PRO A 80 2.46 -73.89 55.70
CA PRO A 80 2.74 -72.51 56.14
C PRO A 80 4.05 -72.28 56.96
N ASP A 81 4.21 -71.05 57.47
CA ASP A 81 5.01 -70.53 58.62
C ASP A 81 6.21 -71.31 59.19
N THR A 82 7.40 -70.69 59.23
CA THR A 82 8.03 -70.10 60.46
C THR A 82 9.43 -69.49 60.21
N GLU A 83 9.95 -68.77 61.23
CA GLU A 83 11.35 -68.34 61.48
C GLU A 83 11.95 -67.10 60.74
N GLU A 84 11.94 -65.96 61.45
CA GLU A 84 13.09 -65.02 61.57
C GLU A 84 14.11 -65.57 62.61
N PRO A 85 15.35 -65.02 62.76
CA PRO A 85 16.04 -63.92 62.06
C PRO A 85 17.33 -64.46 61.34
N ALA A 86 18.40 -63.73 60.95
CA ALA A 86 19.05 -62.49 61.40
C ALA A 86 20.00 -61.90 60.30
N PRO A 87 20.73 -60.78 60.52
CA PRO A 87 20.84 -59.72 59.50
C PRO A 87 22.21 -59.54 58.79
N GLU A 88 22.21 -58.78 57.68
CA GLU A 88 23.39 -58.09 57.15
C GLU A 88 23.10 -56.62 56.74
N ALA A 89 24.17 -55.81 56.79
CA ALA A 89 24.38 -54.37 56.59
C ALA A 89 23.34 -53.49 55.83
N GLU A 90 23.14 -52.27 56.36
CA GLU A 90 22.59 -51.12 55.62
C GLU A 90 23.60 -50.55 54.60
N PRO A 91 23.16 -50.24 53.37
CA PRO A 91 23.68 -49.14 52.55
C PRO A 91 22.85 -47.85 52.74
N GLU A 92 23.39 -46.71 52.31
CA GLU A 92 22.75 -45.39 52.47
C GLU A 92 21.45 -45.25 51.64
N PRO A 93 20.46 -44.43 52.09
CA PRO A 93 19.19 -44.25 51.39
C PRO A 93 19.36 -43.47 50.08
N GLU A 94 18.89 -44.03 48.97
CA GLU A 94 18.71 -43.27 47.73
C GLU A 94 17.63 -42.20 47.92
N LEU A 95 17.96 -40.95 47.56
CA LEU A 95 16.98 -39.88 47.46
C LEU A 95 16.13 -40.08 46.20
N GLU A 96 14.93 -40.63 46.37
CA GLU A 96 13.91 -40.67 45.31
C GLU A 96 13.71 -39.25 44.75
N LYS A 97 14.01 -39.07 43.46
CA LYS A 97 13.66 -37.83 42.76
C LYS A 97 12.14 -37.79 42.58
N PRO A 98 11.44 -36.73 43.01
CA PRO A 98 10.00 -36.65 42.86
C PRO A 98 9.62 -36.67 41.37
N VAL A 99 8.75 -37.62 41.00
CA VAL A 99 8.19 -37.69 39.64
C VAL A 99 7.24 -36.51 39.46
N LYS A 100 7.65 -35.50 38.67
CA LYS A 100 6.78 -34.38 38.28
C LYS A 100 5.52 -34.92 37.59
N LYS A 101 4.35 -34.58 38.13
CA LYS A 101 3.06 -35.13 37.69
C LYS A 101 2.48 -34.25 36.58
N ILE A 102 2.84 -34.59 35.35
CA ILE A 102 2.38 -33.92 34.14
C ILE A 102 0.86 -33.91 34.07
N SER A 103 0.29 -32.76 33.71
CA SER A 103 -1.15 -32.54 33.53
C SER A 103 -1.40 -31.80 32.21
N TRP A 104 -2.08 -32.45 31.27
CA TRP A 104 -2.57 -31.81 30.05
C TRP A 104 -3.91 -31.11 30.33
N VAL A 105 -4.03 -29.86 29.90
CA VAL A 105 -5.21 -29.03 30.13
C VAL A 105 -5.54 -28.28 28.85
N SER A 106 -6.77 -28.48 28.34
CA SER A 106 -7.31 -27.75 27.21
C SER A 106 -7.58 -26.31 27.61
N ALA A 107 -7.15 -25.36 26.80
CA ALA A 107 -7.38 -23.93 26.99
C ALA A 107 -8.68 -23.45 26.31
N TYR A 108 -9.70 -24.32 26.22
CA TYR A 108 -10.96 -24.09 25.49
C TYR A 108 -12.07 -25.04 25.97
N GLU A 109 -13.34 -24.66 25.79
CA GLU A 109 -14.49 -25.55 26.05
C GLU A 109 -14.68 -26.53 24.88
N LEU A 110 -14.73 -27.84 25.16
CA LEU A 110 -14.84 -28.91 24.15
C LEU A 110 -16.27 -29.09 23.60
N ASP A 111 -16.89 -28.03 23.09
CA ASP A 111 -18.12 -28.11 22.29
C ASP A 111 -17.80 -28.11 20.78
N GLU A 112 -17.62 -29.32 20.24
CA GLU A 112 -17.41 -29.56 18.81
C GLU A 112 -18.57 -29.05 17.91
N SER A 113 -19.74 -28.68 18.47
CA SER A 113 -20.85 -28.09 17.71
C SER A 113 -20.79 -26.56 17.62
N ALA A 114 -19.96 -25.90 18.45
CA ALA A 114 -19.82 -24.45 18.50
C ALA A 114 -18.56 -23.92 17.78
N LYS A 115 -17.64 -24.78 17.35
CA LYS A 115 -16.33 -24.38 16.82
C LYS A 115 -16.34 -24.01 15.33
N SER A 116 -15.45 -23.10 14.94
CA SER A 116 -15.23 -22.67 13.56
C SER A 116 -13.75 -22.69 13.19
N ALA A 117 -13.39 -23.09 11.97
CA ALA A 117 -12.01 -22.99 11.50
C ALA A 117 -11.67 -21.55 11.12
N HIS A 118 -10.55 -21.04 11.63
CA HIS A 118 -9.92 -19.81 11.17
C HIS A 118 -8.65 -20.15 10.39
N GLN A 119 -8.59 -19.75 9.12
CA GLN A 119 -7.36 -19.82 8.33
C GLN A 119 -6.50 -18.61 8.70
N VAL A 120 -5.24 -18.84 9.03
CA VAL A 120 -4.27 -17.80 9.36
C VAL A 120 -3.53 -17.41 8.08
N ALA A 121 -3.59 -16.14 7.70
CA ALA A 121 -2.98 -15.65 6.47
C ALA A 121 -1.45 -15.49 6.63
N GLU A 122 -0.74 -15.52 5.51
CA GLU A 122 0.71 -15.28 5.48
C GLU A 122 1.02 -13.88 6.04
N GLY A 123 1.89 -13.81 7.03
CA GLY A 123 2.21 -12.60 7.80
C GLY A 123 1.33 -12.32 9.03
N GLU A 124 0.27 -13.08 9.30
CA GLU A 124 -0.49 -12.94 10.54
C GLU A 124 0.17 -13.66 11.73
N VAL A 125 0.04 -13.07 12.93
CA VAL A 125 0.35 -13.71 14.21
C VAL A 125 -0.97 -13.92 14.94
N TYR A 126 -1.50 -15.14 14.84
CA TYR A 126 -2.79 -15.51 15.40
C TYR A 126 -2.62 -16.43 16.61
N GLY A 127 -3.38 -16.22 17.69
CA GLY A 127 -3.20 -17.01 18.90
C GLY A 127 -4.19 -16.67 20.00
N VAL A 128 -3.91 -17.14 21.21
CA VAL A 128 -4.67 -16.78 22.43
C VAL A 128 -3.70 -16.33 23.52
N ARG A 129 -3.99 -15.16 24.12
CA ARG A 129 -3.25 -14.64 25.28
C ARG A 129 -3.89 -15.20 26.54
N CYS A 130 -3.15 -16.00 27.30
CA CYS A 130 -3.60 -16.62 28.55
C CYS A 130 -2.66 -16.26 29.70
N ARG A 131 -3.21 -16.16 30.92
CA ARG A 131 -2.41 -16.09 32.16
C ARG A 131 -2.38 -17.47 32.79
N VAL A 132 -1.22 -18.11 32.80
CA VAL A 132 -1.05 -19.49 33.27
C VAL A 132 -0.44 -19.52 34.68
N THR A 133 -1.02 -20.30 35.58
CA THR A 133 -0.73 -20.21 37.02
C THR A 133 0.43 -21.09 37.48
N ALA A 134 0.88 -22.05 36.65
CA ALA A 134 1.88 -23.05 36.96
C ALA A 134 2.92 -23.24 35.84
N PRO A 135 4.09 -23.81 36.14
CA PRO A 135 5.09 -24.12 35.13
C PRO A 135 4.61 -25.14 34.08
N PHE A 136 5.05 -24.95 32.85
CA PHE A 136 4.69 -25.74 31.67
C PHE A 136 5.87 -25.88 30.72
N ASN A 137 5.89 -26.92 29.89
CA ASN A 137 7.04 -27.19 29.00
C ASN A 137 6.64 -27.64 27.57
N GLN A 138 5.35 -27.65 27.26
CA GLN A 138 4.83 -28.03 25.96
C GLN A 138 3.43 -27.47 25.75
N PHE A 139 3.08 -27.16 24.50
CA PHE A 139 1.71 -26.93 24.06
C PHE A 139 1.44 -27.52 22.67
N THR A 140 0.17 -27.60 22.29
CA THR A 140 -0.30 -28.15 21.01
C THR A 140 -1.24 -27.22 20.28
N TYR A 141 -1.32 -27.34 18.95
CA TYR A 141 -2.40 -26.78 18.14
C TYR A 141 -3.01 -27.86 17.23
N CYS A 142 -4.33 -27.84 17.06
CA CYS A 142 -5.03 -28.61 16.03
C CYS A 142 -5.10 -27.78 14.73
N VAL A 143 -4.37 -28.19 13.69
CA VAL A 143 -4.12 -27.36 12.50
C VAL A 143 -4.94 -27.86 11.29
N PRO A 144 -6.10 -27.28 10.97
CA PRO A 144 -6.78 -27.51 9.69
C PRO A 144 -5.92 -27.03 8.51
N THR A 145 -5.88 -27.82 7.43
CA THR A 145 -5.17 -27.50 6.17
C THR A 145 -6.06 -27.61 4.93
N TRP A 146 -7.38 -27.76 5.10
CA TRP A 146 -8.36 -27.87 4.02
C TRP A 146 -7.95 -28.97 2.99
N THR A 147 -7.61 -30.14 3.51
CA THR A 147 -7.07 -31.33 2.80
C THR A 147 -5.71 -31.19 2.11
N GLN A 148 -5.03 -30.03 2.18
CA GLN A 148 -3.68 -29.89 1.66
C GLN A 148 -2.63 -30.61 2.54
N THR A 149 -1.49 -30.96 1.94
CA THR A 149 -0.47 -31.83 2.56
C THR A 149 0.96 -31.28 2.50
N ASP A 150 1.10 -30.11 1.89
CA ASP A 150 2.31 -29.33 1.71
C ASP A 150 2.27 -27.99 2.48
N SER A 151 1.17 -27.71 3.18
CA SER A 151 1.05 -26.55 4.08
C SER A 151 2.14 -26.55 5.16
N GLU A 152 2.61 -25.36 5.51
CA GLU A 152 3.67 -25.12 6.50
C GLU A 152 3.21 -24.02 7.48
N ALA A 153 3.65 -24.07 8.74
CA ALA A 153 3.36 -23.05 9.76
C ALA A 153 4.38 -23.08 10.90
N THR A 154 4.58 -21.96 11.59
CA THR A 154 5.33 -21.87 12.84
C THR A 154 4.38 -21.84 14.04
N LEU A 155 4.62 -22.68 15.04
CA LEU A 155 4.05 -22.49 16.38
C LEU A 155 5.04 -21.67 17.22
N ALA A 156 4.54 -20.72 18.00
CA ALA A 156 5.34 -19.78 18.77
C ALA A 156 4.74 -19.50 20.16
N LEU A 157 5.62 -19.21 21.12
CA LEU A 157 5.28 -18.80 22.48
C LEU A 157 5.96 -17.45 22.75
N TYR A 158 5.17 -16.42 22.99
CA TYR A 158 5.65 -15.10 23.38
C TYR A 158 5.38 -14.86 24.87
N VAL A 159 6.33 -14.22 25.57
CA VAL A 159 6.11 -13.67 26.92
C VAL A 159 5.39 -12.33 26.76
N TRP A 160 4.35 -12.08 27.56
CA TRP A 160 3.62 -10.82 27.53
C TRP A 160 4.00 -9.94 28.73
N ASP A 161 4.82 -8.90 28.50
CA ASP A 161 5.34 -8.02 29.57
C ASP A 161 4.67 -6.63 29.61
N ASP A 162 4.07 -6.16 28.50
CA ASP A 162 3.34 -4.88 28.44
C ASP A 162 2.25 -4.87 27.34
N ASN A 163 2.63 -4.60 26.09
CA ASN A 163 1.75 -4.44 24.94
C ASN A 163 2.18 -5.32 23.74
N TYR A 164 1.39 -5.36 22.66
CA TYR A 164 1.67 -6.20 21.49
C TYR A 164 2.95 -5.79 20.75
N ASP A 165 3.13 -4.50 20.45
CA ASP A 165 4.25 -4.05 19.61
C ASP A 165 5.58 -4.24 20.37
N ALA A 166 5.57 -4.07 21.70
CA ALA A 166 6.69 -4.44 22.58
C ALA A 166 6.95 -5.96 22.63
N MET A 167 5.90 -6.78 22.63
CA MET A 167 6.00 -8.24 22.63
C MET A 167 6.52 -8.79 21.29
N LEU A 168 6.11 -8.23 20.15
CA LEU A 168 6.72 -8.56 18.85
C LEU A 168 8.19 -8.13 18.77
N ALA A 169 8.51 -6.93 19.23
CA ALA A 169 9.89 -6.42 19.23
C ALA A 169 10.85 -7.25 20.10
N ALA A 170 10.33 -7.96 21.12
CA ALA A 170 11.08 -8.93 21.91
C ALA A 170 11.26 -10.30 21.21
N GLY A 171 10.37 -10.64 20.27
CA GLY A 171 10.34 -11.92 19.57
C GLY A 171 9.80 -13.08 20.42
N PRO A 172 9.59 -14.26 19.81
CA PRO A 172 9.09 -15.43 20.53
C PRO A 172 10.17 -16.00 21.45
N ALA A 173 9.81 -16.28 22.71
CA ALA A 173 10.68 -16.95 23.68
C ALA A 173 10.98 -18.40 23.27
N VAL A 174 10.04 -19.04 22.56
CA VAL A 174 10.19 -20.34 21.91
C VAL A 174 9.42 -20.33 20.61
N SER A 175 9.98 -20.84 19.51
CA SER A 175 9.22 -21.15 18.30
C SER A 175 9.72 -22.42 17.62
N LYS A 176 8.89 -22.98 16.74
CA LYS A 176 9.25 -24.11 15.87
C LYS A 176 8.42 -24.08 14.61
N HIS A 177 9.10 -24.16 13.46
CA HIS A 177 8.47 -24.32 12.15
C HIS A 177 8.14 -25.80 11.87
N PHE A 178 6.98 -26.03 11.25
CA PHE A 178 6.44 -27.34 10.87
C PHE A 178 6.10 -27.33 9.38
N THR A 179 6.63 -28.30 8.63
CA THR A 179 6.40 -28.45 7.19
C THR A 179 5.60 -29.70 6.92
N LYS A 180 4.72 -29.70 5.89
CA LYS A 180 3.86 -30.83 5.51
C LYS A 180 2.89 -31.20 6.63
N LEU A 181 2.21 -30.18 7.14
CA LEU A 181 1.11 -30.30 8.06
C LEU A 181 0.04 -31.24 7.48
N ARG A 182 -0.58 -32.03 8.35
CA ARG A 182 -1.67 -32.94 7.98
C ARG A 182 -2.98 -32.35 8.47
N ASP A 183 -4.00 -32.36 7.62
CA ASP A 183 -5.28 -31.73 7.92
C ASP A 183 -5.87 -32.19 9.26
N CYS A 184 -6.13 -31.21 10.13
CA CYS A 184 -6.67 -31.37 11.48
C CYS A 184 -5.82 -32.30 12.38
N ALA A 185 -4.51 -32.39 12.13
CA ALA A 185 -3.58 -33.02 13.06
C ALA A 185 -3.25 -32.10 14.24
N THR A 186 -2.97 -32.71 15.38
CA THR A 186 -2.42 -32.02 16.56
C THR A 186 -0.90 -32.00 16.48
N ASP A 187 -0.32 -30.82 16.29
CA ASP A 187 1.13 -30.61 16.26
C ASP A 187 1.62 -29.94 17.54
N ALA A 188 2.82 -30.32 18.00
CA ALA A 188 3.29 -30.04 19.36
C ALA A 188 4.66 -29.34 19.40
N LEU A 189 4.74 -28.27 20.20
CA LEU A 189 5.97 -27.54 20.51
C LEU A 189 6.37 -27.85 21.96
N THR A 190 7.56 -28.42 22.15
CA THR A 190 8.15 -28.82 23.44
C THR A 190 9.44 -28.05 23.67
N PHE A 191 9.68 -27.61 24.91
CA PHE A 191 10.76 -26.69 25.28
C PHE A 191 11.22 -26.92 26.73
N ASP A 192 12.24 -26.18 27.17
CA ASP A 192 12.63 -26.12 28.58
C ASP A 192 11.51 -25.48 29.43
N GLU A 193 11.42 -25.83 30.71
CA GLU A 193 10.31 -25.45 31.57
C GLU A 193 10.16 -23.93 31.76
N MET A 194 9.04 -23.39 31.27
CA MET A 194 8.64 -22.00 31.44
C MET A 194 7.86 -21.82 32.76
N PRO A 195 8.01 -20.67 33.44
CA PRO A 195 7.30 -20.39 34.70
C PRO A 195 5.82 -20.05 34.47
N ALA A 196 5.10 -19.83 35.58
CA ALA A 196 3.80 -19.17 35.56
C ALA A 196 3.92 -17.69 35.12
N GLY A 197 2.96 -17.18 34.35
CA GLY A 197 3.01 -15.82 33.78
C GLY A 197 1.94 -15.57 32.69
N ASP A 198 2.02 -14.42 32.02
CA ASP A 198 1.20 -14.11 30.84
C ASP A 198 1.94 -14.51 29.56
N TYR A 199 1.25 -15.22 28.68
CA TYR A 199 1.80 -15.72 27.42
C TYR A 199 0.82 -15.56 26.28
N LEU A 200 1.33 -15.32 25.07
CA LEU A 200 0.59 -15.54 23.82
C LEU A 200 1.06 -16.86 23.21
N PHE A 201 0.13 -17.81 23.07
CA PHE A 201 0.32 -19.06 22.36
C PHE A 201 -0.12 -18.88 20.92
N ALA A 202 0.82 -18.84 19.97
CA ALA A 202 0.58 -18.41 18.60
C ALA A 202 0.84 -19.48 17.54
N ILE A 203 0.16 -19.32 16.41
CA ILE A 203 0.43 -19.89 15.09
C ILE A 203 0.65 -18.73 14.12
N GLN A 204 1.70 -18.81 13.32
CA GLN A 204 2.18 -17.76 12.42
C GLN A 204 3.00 -18.37 11.26
N ASP A 205 3.61 -17.53 10.42
CA ASP A 205 4.49 -17.91 9.30
C ASP A 205 3.86 -19.02 8.42
N THR A 206 2.56 -18.88 8.15
CA THR A 206 1.79 -19.87 7.40
C THR A 206 2.07 -19.79 5.91
N LYS A 207 2.09 -20.96 5.27
CA LYS A 207 2.27 -21.10 3.82
C LYS A 207 1.35 -22.17 3.29
N GLY A 208 0.60 -21.84 2.25
CA GLY A 208 -0.62 -22.58 1.90
C GLY A 208 -1.70 -22.42 2.97
N PRO A 209 -2.85 -23.12 2.84
CA PRO A 209 -3.88 -23.06 3.86
C PRO A 209 -3.43 -23.80 5.12
N ALA A 210 -3.24 -23.05 6.20
CA ALA A 210 -3.05 -23.53 7.56
C ALA A 210 -3.88 -22.66 8.51
N GLY A 211 -4.22 -23.17 9.69
CA GLY A 211 -5.11 -22.44 10.59
C GLY A 211 -5.26 -23.08 11.96
N THR A 212 -6.35 -22.73 12.64
CA THR A 212 -6.70 -23.28 13.95
C THR A 212 -8.23 -23.33 14.11
N TRP A 213 -8.71 -24.04 15.11
CA TRP A 213 -10.13 -24.08 15.47
C TRP A 213 -10.41 -23.08 16.59
N VAL A 214 -11.40 -22.22 16.37
CA VAL A 214 -11.89 -21.18 17.28
C VAL A 214 -13.13 -21.68 18.01
N PHE A 215 -13.19 -21.46 19.32
CA PHE A 215 -14.35 -21.68 20.18
C PHE A 215 -14.83 -20.33 20.77
N PRO A 216 -16.15 -20.13 20.98
CA PRO A 216 -16.68 -18.90 21.54
C PRO A 216 -16.58 -18.80 23.08
N GLY A 217 -16.23 -19.89 23.77
CA GLY A 217 -16.00 -19.91 25.22
C GLY A 217 -14.65 -19.30 25.60
N ARG A 218 -14.50 -18.92 26.89
CA ARG A 218 -13.26 -18.36 27.48
C ARG A 218 -12.83 -19.19 28.70
N GLU A 219 -12.62 -20.49 28.51
CA GLU A 219 -12.11 -21.42 29.53
C GLU A 219 -10.68 -21.06 29.97
N SER A 220 -9.87 -20.50 29.06
CA SER A 220 -8.52 -20.02 29.40
C SER A 220 -8.49 -18.72 30.22
N GLY A 221 -9.65 -18.07 30.45
CA GLY A 221 -9.73 -16.69 30.94
C GLY A 221 -9.02 -15.67 30.02
N GLY A 222 -8.57 -16.10 28.84
CA GLY A 222 -7.73 -15.35 27.92
C GLY A 222 -8.51 -14.57 26.88
N TRP A 223 -7.82 -14.15 25.82
CA TRP A 223 -8.41 -13.48 24.67
C TRP A 223 -7.77 -14.01 23.39
N ILE A 224 -8.59 -14.34 22.38
CA ILE A 224 -8.08 -14.57 21.03
C ILE A 224 -7.44 -13.29 20.53
N PHE A 225 -6.33 -13.47 19.83
CA PHE A 225 -5.48 -12.41 19.34
C PHE A 225 -5.19 -12.63 17.85
N ASN A 226 -5.51 -11.63 17.02
CA ASN A 226 -5.02 -11.55 15.64
C ASN A 226 -4.22 -10.26 15.45
N SER A 227 -2.89 -10.39 15.46
CA SER A 227 -1.95 -9.39 14.92
C SER A 227 -2.14 -7.92 15.40
N GLY A 228 -2.77 -7.73 16.56
CA GLY A 228 -3.13 -6.44 17.15
C GLY A 228 -4.52 -6.43 17.77
N LEU A 229 -5.47 -7.13 17.15
CA LEU A 229 -6.87 -7.17 17.55
C LEU A 229 -7.14 -8.28 18.56
N PHE A 230 -7.93 -7.99 19.60
CA PHE A 230 -8.45 -8.98 20.54
C PHE A 230 -9.93 -9.26 20.28
N SER A 231 -10.33 -10.53 20.35
CA SER A 231 -11.72 -10.98 20.29
C SER A 231 -12.05 -11.96 21.41
N GLU A 232 -13.33 -12.07 21.77
CA GLU A 232 -13.80 -13.12 22.68
C GLU A 232 -13.64 -14.52 22.06
N GLY A 233 -13.38 -15.51 22.90
CA GLY A 233 -13.20 -16.91 22.52
C GLY A 233 -11.86 -17.48 22.98
N ASP A 234 -11.63 -18.74 22.61
CA ASP A 234 -10.42 -19.54 22.82
C ASP A 234 -10.10 -20.36 21.56
N LEU A 235 -8.92 -20.96 21.50
CA LEU A 235 -8.44 -21.78 20.37
C LEU A 235 -8.24 -23.24 20.76
N GLN A 236 -8.23 -24.15 19.78
CA GLN A 236 -7.95 -25.59 20.01
C GLN A 236 -6.47 -25.83 20.36
N LEU A 237 -6.17 -25.53 21.63
CA LEU A 237 -4.87 -25.47 22.27
C LEU A 237 -4.91 -26.30 23.56
N ASP A 238 -3.97 -27.23 23.73
CA ASP A 238 -3.75 -27.90 25.02
C ASP A 238 -2.35 -27.55 25.55
N ILE A 239 -2.25 -27.33 26.86
CA ILE A 239 -1.00 -26.96 27.54
C ILE A 239 -0.61 -28.08 28.52
N CYS A 240 0.68 -28.40 28.51
CA CYS A 240 1.28 -29.48 29.28
C CYS A 240 1.97 -28.89 30.53
N PHE A 241 1.24 -28.88 31.65
CA PHE A 241 1.72 -28.38 32.93
C PHE A 241 2.57 -29.43 33.65
N THR A 242 3.70 -29.01 34.21
CA THR A 242 4.66 -29.88 34.89
C THR A 242 4.45 -29.97 36.41
N GLU A 243 3.61 -29.07 36.95
CA GLU A 243 3.13 -29.07 38.34
C GLU A 243 1.59 -29.05 38.40
N PRO A 244 0.96 -29.82 39.30
CA PRO A 244 -0.50 -29.85 39.41
C PRO A 244 -1.05 -28.61 40.15
N ARG A 245 -2.22 -28.12 39.72
CA ARG A 245 -3.00 -27.06 40.37
C ARG A 245 -4.50 -27.37 40.39
N ASP A 246 -5.22 -26.63 41.23
CA ASP A 246 -6.69 -26.59 41.26
C ASP A 246 -7.26 -25.72 40.12
N THR A 247 -6.54 -24.67 39.72
CA THR A 247 -6.86 -23.78 38.58
C THR A 247 -5.58 -23.48 37.79
N TYR A 248 -5.58 -23.77 36.48
CA TYR A 248 -4.40 -23.59 35.61
C TYR A 248 -4.34 -22.24 34.91
N PHE A 249 -5.48 -21.55 34.84
CA PHE A 249 -5.65 -20.26 34.19
C PHE A 249 -6.19 -19.18 35.16
N GLU A 250 -5.91 -17.92 34.85
CA GLU A 250 -6.44 -16.72 35.51
C GLU A 250 -7.03 -15.77 34.46
N GLU A 251 -8.05 -14.99 34.83
CA GLU A 251 -8.68 -14.01 33.93
C GLU A 251 -7.67 -12.93 33.48
N VAL A 252 -7.45 -12.85 32.18
CA VAL A 252 -6.64 -11.81 31.53
C VAL A 252 -7.49 -10.54 31.40
N ALA A 253 -7.00 -9.43 31.96
CA ALA A 253 -7.68 -8.14 31.89
C ALA A 253 -7.97 -7.74 30.43
N ASN A 254 -9.20 -7.27 30.19
CA ASN A 254 -9.64 -6.87 28.85
C ASN A 254 -8.93 -5.58 28.40
N MET A 255 -7.87 -5.72 27.61
CA MET A 255 -7.17 -4.58 26.98
C MET A 255 -8.09 -3.77 26.04
N ASN A 256 -9.16 -4.39 25.56
CA ASN A 256 -10.23 -3.77 24.77
C ASN A 256 -11.42 -3.31 25.63
N GLU A 257 -11.24 -2.97 26.92
CA GLU A 257 -12.31 -2.28 27.67
C GLU A 257 -12.64 -0.93 26.99
N ILE A 258 -13.88 -0.82 26.52
CA ILE A 258 -14.40 0.37 25.85
C ILE A 258 -15.19 1.19 26.88
N ASP A 259 -14.58 2.27 27.38
CA ASP A 259 -15.11 3.03 28.51
C ASP A 259 -15.84 4.32 28.10
N GLY A 260 -15.89 4.61 26.79
CA GLY A 260 -16.53 5.78 26.19
C GLY A 260 -15.75 7.08 26.34
N LYS A 261 -14.47 7.03 26.71
CA LYS A 261 -13.63 8.22 27.00
C LYS A 261 -12.40 8.33 26.11
N HIS A 262 -12.13 7.38 25.22
CA HIS A 262 -11.05 7.54 24.26
C HIS A 262 -11.38 8.68 23.27
N THR A 263 -10.40 9.55 23.00
CA THR A 263 -10.55 10.76 22.19
C THR A 263 -9.41 10.87 21.18
N SER A 264 -9.64 11.57 20.08
CA SER A 264 -8.58 11.88 19.11
C SER A 264 -7.38 12.55 19.80
N PRO A 265 -6.15 12.04 19.62
CA PRO A 265 -4.96 12.77 20.01
C PRO A 265 -4.82 14.03 19.12
N PRO A 266 -4.01 15.02 19.52
CA PRO A 266 -3.66 16.12 18.63
C PRO A 266 -2.91 15.62 17.39
N GLU A 267 -2.98 16.42 16.33
CA GLU A 267 -2.17 16.24 15.12
C GLU A 267 -0.67 16.15 15.46
N PHE A 268 0.02 15.20 14.84
CA PHE A 268 1.43 14.94 15.11
C PHE A 268 2.30 16.07 14.54
N VAL A 269 3.13 16.67 15.38
CA VAL A 269 4.10 17.70 14.99
C VAL A 269 5.48 17.08 14.89
N LEU A 270 6.15 17.24 13.75
CA LEU A 270 7.54 16.80 13.56
C LEU A 270 8.47 17.49 14.58
N PRO A 271 9.35 16.74 15.30
CA PRO A 271 10.40 17.32 16.12
C PRO A 271 11.33 18.25 15.32
N GLU A 272 11.88 19.30 15.95
CA GLU A 272 12.81 20.24 15.29
C GLU A 272 14.11 19.56 14.79
N ASP A 273 14.43 18.37 15.31
CA ASP A 273 15.56 17.52 14.96
C ASP A 273 15.17 16.29 14.09
N ASP A 274 13.95 16.22 13.57
CA ASP A 274 13.50 15.20 12.62
C ASP A 274 14.27 15.30 11.28
N ILE A 275 14.59 14.15 10.67
CA ILE A 275 15.33 14.08 9.40
C ILE A 275 14.63 14.82 8.26
N LEU A 276 13.29 14.89 8.26
CA LEU A 276 12.53 15.64 7.27
C LEU A 276 12.79 17.16 7.31
N ILE A 277 13.21 17.69 8.46
CA ILE A 277 13.58 19.09 8.65
C ILE A 277 15.08 19.29 8.44
N LEU A 278 15.91 18.34 8.88
CA LEU A 278 17.38 18.43 8.79
C LEU A 278 17.95 18.05 7.40
N ARG A 279 17.23 17.29 6.58
CA ARG A 279 17.63 16.82 5.23
C ARG A 279 16.47 16.84 4.23
N ASP A 280 15.73 17.94 4.15
CA ASP A 280 14.68 18.16 3.15
C ASP A 280 15.24 18.02 1.71
N ALA A 281 14.64 17.14 0.91
CA ALA A 281 15.06 16.85 -0.46
C ALA A 281 14.69 17.92 -1.50
N MET A 282 13.81 18.86 -1.12
CA MET A 282 13.32 19.95 -1.95
C MET A 282 12.83 19.54 -3.36
N PRO A 283 11.97 18.50 -3.51
CA PRO A 283 11.59 17.98 -4.83
C PRO A 283 10.77 18.95 -5.68
N ASP A 284 10.12 19.93 -5.06
CA ASP A 284 9.47 21.06 -5.72
C ASP A 284 10.47 22.03 -6.40
N THR A 285 11.77 21.93 -6.09
CA THR A 285 12.86 22.68 -6.74
C THR A 285 13.58 21.90 -7.85
N TRP A 286 13.27 20.62 -8.04
CA TRP A 286 13.87 19.80 -9.11
C TRP A 286 13.26 20.16 -10.48
N ALA A 287 14.05 20.05 -11.54
CA ALA A 287 13.57 20.15 -12.92
C ALA A 287 13.26 18.76 -13.49
N ALA A 288 12.31 18.66 -14.41
CA ALA A 288 12.14 17.46 -15.24
C ALA A 288 11.57 17.87 -16.61
N THR A 289 11.84 17.04 -17.62
CA THR A 289 11.26 17.12 -18.96
C THR A 289 10.75 15.74 -19.33
N ASP A 290 9.46 15.60 -19.65
CA ASP A 290 8.89 14.32 -20.08
C ASP A 290 9.14 14.02 -21.56
N GLY A 291 8.80 12.80 -22.00
CA GLY A 291 8.98 12.37 -23.39
C GLY A 291 8.05 13.06 -24.40
N LEU A 292 7.19 13.98 -23.97
CA LEU A 292 6.40 14.88 -24.82
C LEU A 292 7.00 16.29 -24.89
N GLY A 293 8.18 16.50 -24.27
CA GLY A 293 8.84 17.80 -24.18
C GLY A 293 8.21 18.76 -23.17
N ARG A 294 7.33 18.29 -22.29
CA ARG A 294 6.70 19.14 -21.26
C ARG A 294 7.66 19.30 -20.08
N THR A 295 7.99 20.54 -19.73
CA THR A 295 8.81 20.89 -18.57
C THR A 295 7.94 21.20 -17.36
N LEU A 296 8.42 20.82 -16.16
CA LEU A 296 7.75 21.20 -14.92
C LEU A 296 7.83 22.72 -14.67
N SER A 297 6.73 23.30 -14.22
CA SER A 297 6.71 24.69 -13.73
C SER A 297 7.64 24.89 -12.53
N MET A 298 8.26 26.07 -12.43
CA MET A 298 9.16 26.45 -11.35
C MET A 298 8.57 27.65 -10.57
N ASN A 299 9.19 28.03 -9.44
CA ASN A 299 8.75 29.16 -8.60
C ASN A 299 8.49 30.48 -9.37
N GLY A 300 9.23 30.75 -10.45
CA GLY A 300 9.02 31.93 -11.30
C GLY A 300 7.67 31.93 -12.05
N ASP A 301 7.08 30.75 -12.25
CA ASP A 301 5.82 30.54 -12.98
C ASP A 301 4.61 30.44 -12.03
N VAL A 302 4.79 29.80 -10.87
CA VAL A 302 3.69 29.45 -9.93
C VAL A 302 3.71 30.21 -8.60
N GLY A 303 4.81 30.89 -8.27
CA GLY A 303 5.02 31.56 -6.99
C GLY A 303 5.40 30.62 -5.84
N ASP A 304 5.58 31.21 -4.65
CA ASP A 304 5.94 30.50 -3.43
C ASP A 304 4.84 29.53 -2.94
N PRO A 305 5.17 28.50 -2.13
CA PRO A 305 4.20 27.55 -1.61
C PRO A 305 3.07 28.18 -0.79
N LYS A 306 1.87 27.59 -0.90
CA LYS A 306 0.63 27.98 -0.21
C LYS A 306 0.36 26.98 0.92
N GLU A 307 0.35 27.47 2.16
CA GLU A 307 0.19 26.65 3.37
C GLU A 307 -1.19 25.95 3.50
N ASP A 308 -2.19 26.36 2.70
CA ASP A 308 -3.59 25.95 2.85
C ASP A 308 -4.12 25.06 1.71
N LYS A 309 -3.22 24.47 0.91
CA LYS A 309 -3.54 23.64 -0.26
C LYS A 309 -3.06 22.19 -0.08
N ILE A 310 -4.00 21.25 -0.19
CA ILE A 310 -3.80 19.81 0.00
C ILE A 310 -4.13 19.07 -1.30
N VAL A 311 -3.28 18.12 -1.69
CA VAL A 311 -3.53 17.17 -2.77
C VAL A 311 -3.67 15.78 -2.16
N ALA A 312 -4.89 15.26 -2.23
CA ALA A 312 -5.22 13.87 -1.92
C ALA A 312 -5.15 13.02 -3.20
N MET A 313 -4.76 11.76 -3.06
CA MET A 313 -4.66 10.78 -4.14
C MET A 313 -5.46 9.52 -3.78
N PHE A 314 -6.24 8.99 -4.73
CA PHE A 314 -6.88 7.69 -4.57
C PHE A 314 -5.88 6.57 -4.90
N TYR A 315 -5.81 5.56 -4.03
CA TYR A 315 -4.81 4.50 -4.05
C TYR A 315 -5.48 3.14 -3.80
N TRP A 316 -5.10 2.12 -4.57
CA TRP A 316 -5.72 0.80 -4.53
C TRP A 316 -4.82 -0.20 -3.82
N ASP A 317 -5.29 -0.68 -2.68
CA ASP A 317 -4.56 -1.55 -1.74
C ASP A 317 -4.92 -3.04 -1.86
N TRP A 318 -5.66 -3.44 -2.90
CA TRP A 318 -6.21 -4.79 -3.05
C TRP A 318 -5.60 -5.69 -4.13
N HIS A 319 -4.42 -5.35 -4.65
CA HIS A 319 -3.64 -6.21 -5.55
C HIS A 319 -2.96 -7.33 -4.74
N ASN A 320 -3.76 -8.22 -4.15
CA ASN A 320 -3.38 -9.11 -3.04
C ASN A 320 -3.54 -10.61 -3.35
N THR A 321 -3.50 -10.99 -4.63
CA THR A 321 -3.64 -12.37 -5.08
C THR A 321 -2.64 -12.71 -6.18
N ASP A 322 -1.74 -13.65 -5.88
CA ASP A 322 -0.84 -14.28 -6.86
C ASP A 322 -1.57 -15.26 -7.80
N ASN A 323 -2.79 -15.67 -7.45
CA ASN A 323 -3.54 -16.70 -8.16
C ASN A 323 -4.03 -16.22 -9.54
N GLY A 324 -3.64 -16.97 -10.58
CA GLY A 324 -3.97 -16.68 -11.98
C GLY A 324 -2.96 -15.74 -12.62
N LYS A 325 -2.64 -15.98 -13.91
CA LYS A 325 -1.70 -15.14 -14.65
C LYS A 325 -2.23 -13.71 -14.78
N PRO A 326 -1.36 -12.68 -14.80
CA PRO A 326 -1.76 -11.35 -15.24
C PRO A 326 -2.26 -11.40 -16.69
N LEU A 327 -3.31 -10.63 -16.99
CA LEU A 327 -4.00 -10.61 -18.28
C LEU A 327 -4.08 -9.16 -18.77
N ASN A 328 -3.13 -8.72 -19.61
CA ASN A 328 -3.04 -7.34 -20.09
C ASN A 328 -4.03 -7.08 -21.25
N VAL A 329 -5.01 -6.20 -21.04
CA VAL A 329 -6.06 -5.88 -22.02
C VAL A 329 -5.52 -5.06 -23.19
N THR A 330 -4.55 -4.16 -22.95
CA THR A 330 -3.87 -3.42 -24.01
C THR A 330 -3.12 -4.38 -24.96
N GLU A 331 -2.53 -5.47 -24.46
CA GLU A 331 -2.01 -6.55 -25.32
C GLU A 331 -3.12 -7.27 -26.10
N PHE A 332 -4.20 -7.69 -25.44
CA PHE A 332 -5.33 -8.33 -26.13
C PHE A 332 -5.94 -7.43 -27.22
N MET A 333 -6.01 -6.11 -27.02
CA MET A 333 -6.53 -5.17 -28.02
C MET A 333 -5.51 -4.84 -29.13
N ARG A 334 -4.20 -5.03 -28.86
CA ARG A 334 -3.13 -4.89 -29.85
C ARG A 334 -3.05 -6.11 -30.78
N GLU A 335 -3.30 -7.31 -30.27
CA GLU A 335 -3.32 -8.56 -31.06
C GLU A 335 -4.69 -8.85 -31.70
N HIS A 336 -5.79 -8.62 -30.96
CA HIS A 336 -7.14 -9.08 -31.27
C HIS A 336 -8.22 -7.98 -31.08
N PRO A 337 -8.10 -6.79 -31.70
CA PRO A 337 -9.05 -5.68 -31.53
C PRO A 337 -10.51 -6.03 -31.89
N GLU A 338 -10.74 -7.06 -32.71
CA GLU A 338 -12.08 -7.56 -33.04
C GLU A 338 -12.86 -8.12 -31.85
N ILE A 339 -12.18 -8.57 -30.78
CA ILE A 339 -12.83 -9.23 -29.63
C ILE A 339 -13.35 -8.23 -28.58
N LYS A 340 -13.14 -6.92 -28.78
CA LYS A 340 -13.47 -5.85 -27.83
C LYS A 340 -14.88 -5.95 -27.23
N ASN A 341 -15.86 -6.30 -28.06
CA ASN A 341 -17.28 -6.45 -27.69
C ASN A 341 -17.79 -7.91 -27.80
N ASP A 342 -16.90 -8.90 -27.87
CA ASP A 342 -17.24 -10.33 -27.92
C ASP A 342 -16.82 -11.02 -26.63
N TYR A 343 -17.80 -11.40 -25.81
CA TYR A 343 -17.56 -12.05 -24.52
C TYR A 343 -17.20 -13.54 -24.64
N GLU A 344 -17.69 -14.21 -25.69
CA GLU A 344 -17.52 -15.66 -25.91
C GLU A 344 -16.31 -15.98 -26.81
N SER A 345 -15.61 -14.95 -27.32
CA SER A 345 -14.40 -15.10 -28.11
C SER A 345 -13.37 -16.04 -27.46
N ALA A 346 -12.93 -17.03 -28.24
CA ALA A 346 -12.01 -18.08 -27.77
C ALA A 346 -10.59 -17.58 -27.44
N TYR A 347 -10.26 -16.32 -27.75
CA TYR A 347 -9.02 -15.67 -27.37
C TYR A 347 -9.00 -15.26 -25.89
N TRP A 348 -10.17 -15.02 -25.28
CA TRP A 348 -10.25 -14.67 -23.87
C TRP A 348 -9.95 -15.87 -22.95
N PRO A 349 -9.04 -15.75 -21.97
CA PRO A 349 -8.79 -16.80 -20.98
C PRO A 349 -10.05 -17.13 -20.16
N LYS A 350 -10.33 -18.43 -20.00
CA LYS A 350 -11.50 -18.91 -19.25
C LYS A 350 -11.19 -18.99 -17.75
N GLY A 351 -12.10 -18.48 -16.93
CA GLY A 351 -12.03 -18.59 -15.47
C GLY A 351 -11.36 -17.43 -14.74
N SER A 352 -10.83 -16.41 -15.44
CA SER A 352 -10.53 -15.12 -14.81
C SER A 352 -11.70 -14.16 -14.96
N ILE A 353 -11.88 -13.30 -13.96
CA ILE A 353 -12.71 -12.10 -14.03
C ILE A 353 -11.90 -10.80 -13.84
N ARG A 354 -10.62 -10.90 -13.44
CA ARG A 354 -9.71 -9.76 -13.25
C ARG A 354 -8.73 -9.67 -14.42
N TYR A 355 -8.50 -8.46 -14.90
CA TYR A 355 -7.63 -8.16 -16.04
C TYR A 355 -6.88 -6.85 -15.78
N PHE A 356 -5.59 -6.82 -16.12
CA PHE A 356 -4.77 -5.61 -16.05
C PHE A 356 -5.03 -4.75 -17.29
N TRP A 357 -5.18 -3.42 -17.17
CA TRP A 357 -5.38 -2.58 -18.36
C TRP A 357 -4.07 -2.38 -19.16
N ASP A 358 -2.92 -2.32 -18.48
CA ASP A 358 -1.56 -2.36 -19.04
C ASP A 358 -0.56 -2.93 -18.00
N GLU A 359 0.73 -3.02 -18.33
CA GLU A 359 1.79 -3.45 -17.42
C GLU A 359 2.36 -2.28 -16.58
N PRO A 360 2.39 -2.38 -15.23
CA PRO A 360 3.07 -1.40 -14.39
C PRO A 360 4.57 -1.35 -14.69
N VAL A 361 5.21 -0.19 -14.53
CA VAL A 361 6.68 -0.05 -14.66
C VAL A 361 7.43 -1.03 -13.74
N TYR A 362 6.83 -1.43 -12.62
CA TYR A 362 7.38 -2.39 -11.67
C TYR A 362 6.98 -3.86 -11.92
N GLY A 363 6.37 -4.16 -13.07
CA GLY A 363 5.75 -5.45 -13.39
C GLY A 363 4.46 -5.68 -12.59
N TYR A 364 3.82 -6.84 -12.79
CA TYR A 364 2.53 -7.22 -12.17
C TYR A 364 2.64 -7.55 -10.66
N TYR A 365 2.99 -6.53 -9.87
CA TYR A 365 3.28 -6.61 -8.44
C TYR A 365 2.06 -6.95 -7.57
N LEU A 366 2.31 -7.36 -6.32
CA LEU A 366 1.30 -7.39 -5.25
C LEU A 366 1.45 -6.15 -4.37
N THR A 367 0.35 -5.62 -3.80
CA THR A 367 0.39 -4.42 -2.94
C THR A 367 1.35 -4.58 -1.75
N THR A 368 1.66 -5.80 -1.32
CA THR A 368 2.61 -6.10 -0.24
C THR A 368 4.09 -6.08 -0.67
N ASP A 369 4.42 -5.69 -1.91
CA ASP A 369 5.79 -5.58 -2.41
C ASP A 369 6.48 -4.30 -1.89
N GLU A 370 7.32 -4.46 -0.85
CA GLU A 370 8.04 -3.39 -0.17
C GLU A 370 8.86 -2.50 -1.10
N TRP A 371 9.51 -3.10 -2.09
CA TRP A 371 10.38 -2.42 -3.04
C TRP A 371 9.57 -1.50 -3.98
N VAL A 372 8.31 -1.87 -4.26
CA VAL A 372 7.34 -1.06 -5.01
C VAL A 372 6.74 0.03 -4.12
N ILE A 373 6.21 -0.32 -2.94
CA ILE A 373 5.63 0.67 -2.00
C ILE A 373 6.65 1.79 -1.74
N ARG A 374 7.93 1.45 -1.51
CA ARG A 374 9.00 2.41 -1.27
C ARG A 374 9.17 3.40 -2.41
N ARG A 375 9.17 2.92 -3.66
CA ARG A 375 9.30 3.76 -4.87
C ARG A 375 8.07 4.62 -5.09
N GLN A 376 6.88 4.09 -4.88
CA GLN A 376 5.62 4.85 -4.93
C GLN A 376 5.59 5.97 -3.88
N ALA A 377 6.08 5.71 -2.66
CA ALA A 377 6.18 6.71 -1.60
C ALA A 377 7.10 7.88 -1.99
N GLU A 378 8.27 7.57 -2.57
CA GLU A 378 9.22 8.58 -3.08
C GLU A 378 8.65 9.39 -4.25
N LEU A 379 7.96 8.74 -5.19
CA LEU A 379 7.32 9.42 -6.33
C LEU A 379 6.16 10.33 -5.88
N MET A 380 5.26 9.84 -5.01
CA MET A 380 4.15 10.65 -4.51
C MET A 380 4.63 11.83 -3.66
N ALA A 381 5.66 11.63 -2.83
CA ALA A 381 6.33 12.71 -2.11
C ALA A 381 6.98 13.74 -3.06
N ALA A 382 7.66 13.27 -4.12
CA ALA A 382 8.32 14.15 -5.09
C ALA A 382 7.34 14.91 -5.99
N ALA A 383 6.16 14.33 -6.29
CA ALA A 383 5.05 15.02 -6.93
C ALA A 383 4.31 16.01 -6.00
N GLY A 384 4.52 15.93 -4.68
CA GLY A 384 3.92 16.82 -3.68
C GLY A 384 2.52 16.42 -3.21
N VAL A 385 2.17 15.13 -3.29
CA VAL A 385 0.93 14.55 -2.74
C VAL A 385 1.00 14.54 -1.21
N ASP A 386 -0.04 15.04 -0.54
CA ASP A 386 -0.06 15.16 0.93
C ASP A 386 -0.70 13.96 1.63
N VAL A 387 -1.62 13.26 0.96
CA VAL A 387 -2.37 12.13 1.54
C VAL A 387 -2.81 11.13 0.46
N ILE A 388 -2.67 9.83 0.75
CA ILE A 388 -3.34 8.76 0.03
C ILE A 388 -4.62 8.30 0.76
N PHE A 389 -5.66 8.01 -0.01
CA PHE A 389 -6.89 7.36 0.46
C PHE A 389 -6.95 5.94 -0.10
N MET A 390 -6.98 4.94 0.77
CA MET A 390 -7.12 3.54 0.39
C MET A 390 -8.54 3.21 -0.10
N ASP A 391 -8.66 2.34 -1.10
CA ASP A 391 -9.95 1.85 -1.62
C ASP A 391 -10.51 0.68 -0.79
N ASN A 392 -11.33 1.02 0.19
CA ASN A 392 -12.11 0.06 0.95
C ASN A 392 -13.59 0.13 0.58
N THR A 393 -13.93 0.51 -0.66
CA THR A 393 -15.34 0.67 -1.06
C THR A 393 -16.10 -0.66 -1.22
N ASN A 394 -15.39 -1.80 -1.27
CA ASN A 394 -15.94 -3.14 -1.47
C ASN A 394 -16.38 -3.83 -0.16
N GLY A 395 -17.66 -3.72 0.19
CA GLY A 395 -18.26 -4.53 1.28
C GLY A 395 -17.56 -4.34 2.63
N THR A 396 -17.13 -5.42 3.28
CA THR A 396 -16.41 -5.38 4.57
C THR A 396 -14.88 -5.40 4.44
N PHE A 397 -14.32 -5.39 3.23
CA PHE A 397 -12.88 -5.54 3.01
C PHE A 397 -12.09 -4.26 3.33
N THR A 398 -11.21 -4.35 4.32
CA THR A 398 -10.25 -3.29 4.67
C THR A 398 -8.82 -3.62 4.23
N TRP A 399 -8.58 -4.74 3.54
CA TRP A 399 -7.27 -5.14 2.98
C TRP A 399 -6.08 -5.05 3.95
N ARG A 400 -6.29 -5.49 5.20
CA ARG A 400 -5.40 -5.30 6.36
C ARG A 400 -3.90 -5.53 6.11
N ASN A 401 -3.53 -6.66 5.51
CA ASN A 401 -2.11 -7.00 5.27
C ASN A 401 -1.44 -5.97 4.32
N SER A 402 -2.20 -5.40 3.39
CA SER A 402 -1.74 -4.32 2.51
C SER A 402 -1.52 -3.02 3.27
N TYR A 403 -2.51 -2.48 4.00
CA TYR A 403 -2.31 -1.19 4.67
C TYR A 403 -1.24 -1.25 5.75
N LEU A 404 -1.09 -2.37 6.46
CA LEU A 404 -0.02 -2.52 7.46
C LEU A 404 1.36 -2.49 6.81
N LYS A 405 1.53 -3.22 5.70
CA LYS A 405 2.79 -3.23 4.94
C LYS A 405 3.08 -1.86 4.31
N ILE A 406 2.05 -1.11 3.91
CA ILE A 406 2.21 0.28 3.45
C ILE A 406 2.62 1.21 4.59
N TYR A 407 1.96 1.15 5.76
CA TYR A 407 2.36 1.93 6.94
C TYR A 407 3.81 1.66 7.37
N GLU A 408 4.20 0.39 7.41
CA GLU A 408 5.55 -0.07 7.76
C GLU A 408 6.62 0.52 6.82
N VAL A 409 6.41 0.40 5.50
CA VAL A 409 7.34 0.92 4.48
C VAL A 409 7.33 2.46 4.45
N PHE A 410 6.18 3.10 4.67
CA PHE A 410 6.08 4.56 4.78
C PHE A 410 6.80 5.09 6.03
N GLU A 411 6.71 4.37 7.16
CA GLU A 411 7.43 4.73 8.39
C GLU A 411 8.95 4.59 8.20
N GLN A 412 9.40 3.56 7.49
CA GLN A 412 10.82 3.41 7.15
C GLN A 412 11.29 4.47 6.15
N ALA A 413 10.54 4.72 5.08
CA ALA A 413 10.85 5.77 4.11
C ALA A 413 10.93 7.16 4.78
N LYS A 414 10.04 7.43 5.75
CA LYS A 414 10.11 8.64 6.58
C LYS A 414 11.43 8.74 7.37
N LYS A 415 11.86 7.66 8.03
CA LYS A 415 13.15 7.59 8.76
C LYS A 415 14.37 7.81 7.84
N ASP A 416 14.23 7.49 6.55
CA ASP A 416 15.27 7.69 5.53
C ASP A 416 15.24 9.07 4.85
N GLY A 417 14.28 9.94 5.21
CA GLY A 417 14.17 11.32 4.73
C GLY A 417 13.06 11.58 3.70
N VAL A 418 12.23 10.60 3.37
CA VAL A 418 11.10 10.77 2.44
C VAL A 418 9.93 11.42 3.18
N ASN A 419 9.49 12.61 2.75
CA ASN A 419 8.26 13.22 3.27
C ASN A 419 7.03 12.53 2.66
N VAL A 420 6.76 11.30 3.09
CA VAL A 420 5.71 10.43 2.57
C VAL A 420 4.30 11.04 2.75
N PRO A 421 3.36 10.75 1.83
CA PRO A 421 1.96 11.10 2.02
C PRO A 421 1.41 10.53 3.34
N LYS A 422 0.49 11.26 3.96
CA LYS A 422 -0.34 10.73 5.05
C LYS A 422 -1.31 9.67 4.52
N ILE A 423 -1.90 8.90 5.41
CA ILE A 423 -2.82 7.81 5.09
C ILE A 423 -4.21 8.12 5.67
N SER A 424 -5.22 7.92 4.84
CA SER A 424 -6.64 7.84 5.19
C SER A 424 -7.28 6.69 4.42
N PHE A 425 -8.56 6.44 4.68
CA PHE A 425 -9.32 5.34 4.10
C PHE A 425 -10.63 5.87 3.51
N MET A 426 -11.02 5.33 2.36
CA MET A 426 -12.28 5.61 1.68
C MET A 426 -13.20 4.40 1.78
N LEU A 427 -14.20 4.53 2.66
CA LEU A 427 -15.14 3.47 3.03
C LEU A 427 -16.36 3.45 2.07
N PRO A 428 -17.21 2.41 2.07
CA PRO A 428 -18.26 2.24 1.06
C PRO A 428 -19.19 3.44 0.87
N PHE A 429 -19.58 3.69 -0.39
CA PHE A 429 -20.36 4.84 -0.88
C PHE A 429 -21.79 5.00 -0.32
N ALA A 430 -22.16 4.24 0.71
CA ALA A 430 -23.45 4.34 1.40
C ALA A 430 -23.31 4.01 2.88
N ALA A 431 -24.30 4.41 3.68
CA ALA A 431 -24.40 3.99 5.07
C ALA A 431 -24.99 2.57 5.17
N GLY A 432 -24.35 1.69 5.95
CA GLY A 432 -24.77 0.31 6.17
C GLY A 432 -23.87 -0.45 7.14
N SER A 433 -24.19 -1.73 7.35
CA SER A 433 -23.41 -2.71 8.13
C SER A 433 -21.94 -2.77 7.73
N ASP A 434 -21.69 -2.58 6.46
CA ASP A 434 -20.40 -2.77 5.82
C ASP A 434 -19.45 -1.64 6.24
N THR A 435 -19.90 -0.38 6.13
CA THR A 435 -19.20 0.78 6.71
C THR A 435 -19.05 0.64 8.23
N GLU A 436 -20.07 0.15 8.94
CA GLU A 436 -20.03 -0.01 10.40
C GLU A 436 -18.93 -1.00 10.83
N THR A 437 -18.83 -2.12 10.12
CA THR A 437 -17.82 -3.16 10.33
C THR A 437 -16.42 -2.63 10.05
N GLN A 438 -16.23 -1.93 8.92
CA GLN A 438 -14.93 -1.33 8.58
C GLN A 438 -14.53 -0.23 9.58
N LEU A 439 -15.46 0.63 10.01
CA LEU A 439 -15.20 1.66 11.01
C LEU A 439 -14.76 1.07 12.35
N LYS A 440 -15.41 -0.01 12.82
CA LYS A 440 -15.03 -0.71 14.05
C LYS A 440 -13.65 -1.37 13.88
N SER A 441 -13.41 -2.06 12.77
CA SER A 441 -12.11 -2.70 12.44
C SER A 441 -10.94 -1.71 12.42
N LEU A 442 -11.00 -0.68 11.54
CA LEU A 442 -9.93 0.31 11.38
C LEU A 442 -9.68 1.09 12.68
N TYR A 443 -10.74 1.44 13.42
CA TYR A 443 -10.59 2.12 14.70
C TYR A 443 -9.89 1.24 15.73
N GLN A 444 -10.27 -0.03 15.87
CA GLN A 444 -9.67 -0.92 16.86
C GLN A 444 -8.24 -1.34 16.53
N ASP A 445 -7.84 -1.40 15.25
CA ASP A 445 -6.50 -1.84 14.85
C ASP A 445 -5.47 -0.70 14.75
N ILE A 446 -5.82 0.45 14.17
CA ILE A 446 -4.88 1.56 13.94
C ILE A 446 -5.09 2.69 14.95
N TYR A 447 -6.30 3.22 15.02
CA TYR A 447 -6.54 4.53 15.60
C TYR A 447 -6.71 4.54 17.13
N ARG A 448 -7.32 3.51 17.71
CA ARG A 448 -7.46 3.36 19.17
C ARG A 448 -6.14 2.98 19.85
N PRO A 449 -5.28 2.10 19.27
CA PRO A 449 -3.97 1.81 19.86
C PRO A 449 -2.92 2.91 19.64
N GLY A 450 -3.14 3.85 18.70
CA GLY A 450 -2.20 4.94 18.41
C GLY A 450 -1.09 4.60 17.40
N ARG A 451 -1.22 3.48 16.66
CA ARG A 451 -0.19 3.03 15.71
C ARG A 451 -0.05 3.99 14.53
N TYR A 452 1.19 4.32 14.17
CA TYR A 452 1.52 5.18 13.04
C TYR A 452 0.85 6.57 13.10
N GLN A 453 0.67 7.14 14.30
CA GLN A 453 -0.04 8.42 14.53
C GLN A 453 0.51 9.59 13.68
N ASP A 454 1.80 9.56 13.36
CA ASP A 454 2.49 10.56 12.54
C ASP A 454 2.28 10.39 11.02
N LEU A 455 1.74 9.25 10.60
CA LEU A 455 1.32 8.96 9.23
C LEU A 455 -0.18 9.16 9.00
N TRP A 456 -1.01 9.32 10.04
CA TRP A 456 -2.44 9.60 9.86
C TRP A 456 -2.70 10.96 9.20
N PHE A 457 -3.72 11.04 8.34
CA PHE A 457 -4.23 12.32 7.84
C PHE A 457 -5.20 12.97 8.84
N TYR A 458 -4.97 14.23 9.19
CA TYR A 458 -5.82 15.01 10.07
C TYR A 458 -6.62 16.06 9.29
N LEU A 459 -7.88 16.26 9.68
CA LEU A 459 -8.73 17.34 9.20
C LEU A 459 -9.49 17.94 10.38
N ASP A 460 -9.54 19.26 10.44
CA ASP A 460 -10.26 20.05 11.45
C ASP A 460 -9.88 19.67 12.90
N GLY A 461 -8.62 19.26 13.11
CA GLY A 461 -8.04 18.92 14.41
C GLY A 461 -8.22 17.47 14.86
N LYS A 462 -8.67 16.57 13.98
CA LYS A 462 -8.84 15.13 14.28
C LYS A 462 -8.41 14.25 13.10
N PRO A 463 -8.07 12.97 13.32
CA PRO A 463 -7.89 12.01 12.23
C PRO A 463 -9.13 11.96 11.34
N MET A 464 -8.94 11.84 10.02
CA MET A 464 -10.00 11.98 9.02
C MET A 464 -10.26 10.68 8.27
N LEU A 465 -11.55 10.39 8.01
CA LEU A 465 -12.00 9.27 7.17
C LEU A 465 -13.06 9.73 6.16
N MET A 466 -12.97 9.26 4.92
CA MET A 466 -14.05 9.43 3.95
C MET A 466 -15.09 8.31 4.16
N ALA A 467 -15.99 8.51 5.13
CA ALA A 467 -16.94 7.48 5.58
C ALA A 467 -18.32 8.02 5.96
N TYR A 468 -19.35 7.19 5.78
CA TYR A 468 -20.72 7.45 6.23
C TYR A 468 -20.87 7.22 7.74
N ARG A 469 -20.48 8.19 8.58
CA ARG A 469 -20.62 8.11 10.06
C ARG A 469 -22.03 7.73 10.55
N THR A 470 -23.06 7.96 9.73
CA THR A 470 -24.44 7.57 10.01
C THR A 470 -24.67 6.06 10.15
N SER A 471 -23.73 5.22 9.73
CA SER A 471 -23.74 3.77 9.98
C SER A 471 -23.58 3.43 11.47
N LEU A 472 -22.99 4.33 12.28
CA LEU A 472 -22.88 4.21 13.74
C LEU A 472 -24.25 4.48 14.40
N THR A 473 -25.15 3.51 14.29
CA THR A 473 -26.56 3.64 14.70
C THR A 473 -26.80 3.40 16.20
N ALA A 474 -25.94 2.64 16.87
CA ALA A 474 -26.03 2.24 18.27
C ALA A 474 -25.24 3.14 19.25
N ARG A 475 -24.44 4.11 18.78
CA ARG A 475 -23.61 5.10 19.52
C ARG A 475 -24.22 5.89 20.71
N ARG A 476 -25.45 5.60 21.11
CA ARG A 476 -26.11 6.11 22.33
C ARG A 476 -26.20 5.05 23.44
N THR A 477 -25.76 3.83 23.15
CA THR A 477 -25.87 2.62 23.95
C THR A 477 -24.67 1.70 23.77
N ASP A 478 -24.03 1.73 22.59
CA ASP A 478 -22.70 1.19 22.32
C ASP A 478 -21.66 2.29 22.54
N LEU A 479 -20.67 2.04 23.41
CA LEU A 479 -19.59 2.97 23.73
C LEU A 479 -18.50 2.99 22.64
N LEU A 480 -18.32 1.90 21.89
CA LEU A 480 -17.33 1.82 20.81
C LEU A 480 -17.74 2.73 19.65
N GLU A 481 -19.00 2.67 19.27
CA GLU A 481 -19.54 3.61 18.29
C GLU A 481 -19.59 5.06 18.78
N GLN A 482 -19.64 5.31 20.10
CA GLN A 482 -19.52 6.66 20.64
C GLN A 482 -18.09 7.16 20.49
N GLU A 483 -17.09 6.37 20.90
CA GLU A 483 -15.67 6.70 20.71
C GLU A 483 -15.37 6.96 19.22
N ILE A 484 -15.75 6.06 18.30
CA ILE A 484 -15.56 6.25 16.85
C ILE A 484 -16.23 7.53 16.35
N TRP A 485 -17.48 7.81 16.76
CA TRP A 485 -18.22 8.99 16.31
C TRP A 485 -17.57 10.31 16.76
N ASP A 486 -17.01 10.33 17.97
CA ASP A 486 -16.34 11.51 18.54
C ASP A 486 -14.84 11.60 18.20
N PHE A 487 -14.20 10.51 17.75
CA PHE A 487 -12.77 10.46 17.42
C PHE A 487 -12.44 11.02 16.02
N PHE A 488 -13.25 10.77 14.99
CA PHE A 488 -12.90 11.16 13.62
C PHE A 488 -13.57 12.46 13.14
N THR A 489 -12.87 13.17 12.25
CA THR A 489 -13.51 14.08 11.29
C THR A 489 -14.00 13.26 10.09
N PHE A 490 -15.29 13.39 9.75
CA PHE A 490 -15.90 12.62 8.67
C PHE A 490 -16.28 13.50 7.47
N ARG A 491 -16.18 12.91 6.28
CA ARG A 491 -16.79 13.40 5.03
C ARG A 491 -17.40 12.19 4.32
N ALA A 492 -18.66 12.24 3.91
CA ALA A 492 -19.30 11.08 3.28
C ALA A 492 -18.95 11.00 1.78
N GLY A 493 -18.50 9.84 1.30
CA GLY A 493 -18.15 9.65 -0.11
C GLY A 493 -19.35 9.82 -1.04
N GLU A 494 -19.23 10.72 -2.02
CA GLU A 494 -20.22 10.96 -3.07
C GLU A 494 -19.87 10.17 -4.33
N PRO A 495 -20.65 9.13 -4.71
CA PRO A 495 -20.35 8.32 -5.89
C PRO A 495 -20.75 8.95 -7.24
N VAL A 496 -21.54 10.04 -7.27
CA VAL A 496 -22.17 10.52 -8.51
C VAL A 496 -21.27 11.48 -9.32
N TYR A 497 -20.71 10.94 -10.41
CA TYR A 497 -19.91 11.61 -11.44
C TYR A 497 -20.42 12.99 -11.89
N ASN A 498 -21.73 13.13 -12.12
CA ASN A 498 -22.38 14.35 -12.61
C ASN A 498 -23.19 15.08 -11.52
N ALA A 499 -22.77 14.96 -10.26
CA ALA A 499 -23.35 15.71 -9.16
C ALA A 499 -23.21 17.23 -9.35
N LYS A 500 -23.84 17.98 -8.44
CA LYS A 500 -23.78 19.45 -8.39
C LYS A 500 -23.24 19.89 -7.04
N ASP A 501 -22.82 21.14 -6.97
CA ASP A 501 -22.26 21.80 -5.79
C ASP A 501 -22.98 21.43 -4.48
N TYR A 502 -22.23 20.83 -3.56
CA TYR A 502 -22.71 20.33 -2.28
C TYR A 502 -22.37 21.29 -1.15
N HIS A 503 -23.24 22.27 -0.95
CA HIS A 503 -23.28 23.01 0.31
C HIS A 503 -23.79 22.09 1.42
N ALA A 504 -22.92 21.76 2.39
CA ALA A 504 -23.27 20.92 3.52
C ALA A 504 -24.43 21.52 4.32
N PRO A 505 -25.57 20.82 4.49
CA PRO A 505 -26.74 21.42 5.13
C PRO A 505 -26.58 21.55 6.65
N ARG A 506 -25.69 20.74 7.27
CA ARG A 506 -25.30 20.73 8.70
C ARG A 506 -23.93 20.08 8.91
N GLU A 507 -23.33 20.39 10.04
CA GLU A 507 -22.09 19.77 10.56
C GLU A 507 -22.17 18.23 10.64
N GLY A 508 -21.14 17.59 10.10
CA GLY A 508 -21.01 16.15 9.89
C GLY A 508 -22.16 15.57 9.04
N THR A 509 -22.55 16.30 7.99
CA THR A 509 -23.31 15.81 6.82
C THR A 509 -22.68 16.25 5.49
N GLU A 510 -21.46 16.79 5.56
CA GLU A 510 -20.56 17.09 4.45
C GLU A 510 -20.30 15.85 3.60
N ARG A 511 -20.01 16.11 2.32
CA ARG A 511 -19.60 15.10 1.34
C ARG A 511 -18.30 15.53 0.69
N TRP A 512 -17.51 14.56 0.24
CA TRP A 512 -16.46 14.77 -0.77
C TRP A 512 -16.71 13.80 -1.93
N GLY A 513 -16.35 14.21 -3.15
CA GLY A 513 -16.36 13.33 -4.31
C GLY A 513 -15.12 12.44 -4.34
N TRP A 514 -15.19 11.38 -5.14
CA TRP A 514 -14.02 10.62 -5.56
C TRP A 514 -13.65 10.94 -7.02
N LEU A 515 -14.66 11.03 -7.89
CA LEU A 515 -14.52 11.28 -9.32
C LEU A 515 -15.72 12.08 -9.84
N SER A 516 -15.49 13.12 -10.66
CA SER A 516 -16.55 13.94 -11.25
C SER A 516 -16.18 14.46 -12.64
N THR A 517 -17.13 14.47 -13.57
CA THR A 517 -16.96 14.94 -14.95
C THR A 517 -16.95 16.46 -15.03
N THR A 518 -16.18 17.04 -15.96
CA THR A 518 -16.07 18.50 -16.14
C THR A 518 -17.42 19.14 -16.52
N PRO A 519 -17.85 20.25 -15.89
CA PRO A 519 -17.28 20.91 -14.71
C PRO A 519 -17.59 20.13 -13.43
N GLN A 520 -16.56 19.86 -12.62
CA GLN A 520 -16.67 19.01 -11.43
C GLN A 520 -17.54 19.62 -10.33
N ALA A 521 -18.21 18.78 -9.54
CA ALA A 521 -18.98 19.19 -8.37
C ALA A 521 -18.08 19.79 -7.29
N LEU A 522 -18.48 20.95 -6.73
CA LEU A 522 -17.74 21.62 -5.66
C LEU A 522 -18.30 21.25 -4.27
N TYR A 523 -17.43 20.91 -3.33
CA TYR A 523 -17.80 20.45 -1.99
C TYR A 523 -17.39 21.46 -0.92
N TYR A 524 -18.29 21.71 0.04
CA TYR A 524 -18.16 22.75 1.07
C TYR A 524 -18.40 22.17 2.47
N SER A 525 -17.72 22.69 3.49
CA SER A 525 -17.95 22.30 4.89
C SER A 525 -19.04 23.15 5.55
N ALA A 526 -19.60 22.68 6.68
CA ALA A 526 -20.47 23.54 7.50
C ALA A 526 -19.69 24.61 8.30
N ALA A 527 -18.36 24.49 8.41
CA ALA A 527 -17.50 25.41 9.13
C ALA A 527 -17.13 26.65 8.28
N ASP A 528 -16.88 26.45 6.98
CA ASP A 528 -16.67 27.53 5.99
C ASP A 528 -17.51 27.24 4.73
N PRO A 529 -18.80 27.63 4.72
CA PRO A 529 -19.72 27.32 3.63
C PRO A 529 -19.57 28.25 2.41
N ASP A 530 -18.77 29.31 2.50
CA ASP A 530 -18.49 30.27 1.43
C ASP A 530 -17.20 29.91 0.65
N ARG A 531 -16.32 29.07 1.23
CA ARG A 531 -15.10 28.54 0.58
C ARG A 531 -15.32 27.12 0.06
N VAL A 532 -14.82 26.83 -1.15
CA VAL A 532 -14.72 25.45 -1.64
C VAL A 532 -13.71 24.69 -0.78
N GLU A 533 -14.17 23.69 -0.05
CA GLU A 533 -13.29 22.79 0.68
C GLU A 533 -12.59 21.84 -0.28
N MET A 534 -13.33 21.22 -1.20
CA MET A 534 -12.82 20.11 -1.99
C MET A 534 -13.42 20.05 -3.41
N THR A 535 -12.63 19.58 -4.37
CA THR A 535 -13.10 19.13 -5.70
C THR A 535 -12.27 17.94 -6.19
N THR A 536 -12.80 17.18 -7.15
CA THR A 536 -12.10 16.03 -7.77
C THR A 536 -11.34 16.45 -9.03
N VAL A 537 -10.27 15.73 -9.35
CA VAL A 537 -9.62 15.72 -10.66
C VAL A 537 -9.46 14.28 -11.13
N GLY A 538 -10.16 13.92 -12.20
CA GLY A 538 -10.11 12.60 -12.84
C GLY A 538 -9.24 12.58 -14.10
N VAL A 539 -8.48 11.51 -14.28
CA VAL A 539 -7.68 11.28 -15.51
C VAL A 539 -8.57 10.78 -16.66
N ALA A 540 -9.51 9.88 -16.34
CA ALA A 540 -10.55 9.37 -17.23
C ALA A 540 -11.83 9.09 -16.44
N HIS A 541 -12.96 8.92 -17.13
CA HIS A 541 -14.24 8.60 -16.53
C HIS A 541 -14.97 7.55 -17.38
N ASN A 542 -15.50 6.50 -16.74
CA ASN A 542 -16.39 5.47 -17.32
C ASN A 542 -17.82 6.05 -17.53
N TRP A 543 -17.87 7.14 -18.28
CA TRP A 543 -19.03 7.99 -18.47
C TRP A 543 -19.07 8.52 -19.90
N SER A 544 -20.27 8.67 -20.46
CA SER A 544 -20.50 9.40 -21.72
C SER A 544 -21.61 10.44 -21.61
N ALA A 545 -21.52 11.48 -22.43
CA ALA A 545 -22.57 12.52 -22.53
C ALA A 545 -23.94 11.96 -22.96
N GLU A 546 -23.95 10.80 -23.64
CA GLU A 546 -25.14 10.21 -24.26
C GLU A 546 -25.81 9.14 -23.37
N LYS A 547 -25.01 8.31 -22.69
CA LYS A 547 -25.49 7.15 -21.92
C LYS A 547 -25.42 7.37 -20.40
N GLY A 548 -24.61 8.32 -19.93
CA GLY A 548 -24.27 8.47 -18.50
C GLY A 548 -23.18 7.47 -18.11
N LEU A 549 -23.29 6.86 -16.92
CA LEU A 549 -22.41 5.77 -16.47
C LEU A 549 -22.48 4.58 -17.46
N THR A 550 -21.33 4.13 -17.95
CA THR A 550 -21.21 3.07 -18.97
C THR A 550 -19.79 2.48 -18.91
N ALA A 551 -19.54 1.28 -19.45
CA ALA A 551 -18.22 0.66 -19.38
C ALA A 551 -17.10 1.48 -20.07
N MET A 552 -15.86 1.40 -19.59
CA MET A 552 -14.68 2.04 -20.22
C MET A 552 -14.46 1.59 -21.65
N ASN A 553 -14.75 0.32 -21.96
CA ASN A 553 -14.69 -0.19 -23.33
C ASN A 553 -15.90 0.22 -24.20
N GLY A 554 -16.79 1.10 -23.72
CA GLY A 554 -17.96 1.55 -24.47
C GLY A 554 -17.66 2.48 -25.66
N GLU A 555 -18.68 3.26 -26.02
CA GLU A 555 -18.64 4.27 -27.08
C GLU A 555 -18.73 5.66 -26.45
N ASN A 556 -18.00 6.64 -27.01
CA ASN A 556 -18.04 8.04 -26.58
C ASN A 556 -17.72 8.23 -25.08
N ILE A 557 -16.76 7.45 -24.59
CA ILE A 557 -16.30 7.45 -23.19
C ILE A 557 -15.34 8.61 -22.94
N PHE A 558 -15.45 9.27 -21.79
CA PHE A 558 -14.59 10.37 -21.37
C PHE A 558 -13.20 9.87 -20.92
N GLY A 559 -12.48 9.23 -21.83
CA GLY A 559 -11.09 8.79 -21.66
C GLY A 559 -10.09 9.97 -21.65
N ARG A 560 -8.81 9.66 -21.51
CA ARG A 560 -7.71 10.64 -21.32
C ARG A 560 -7.63 11.75 -22.39
N HIS A 561 -8.16 11.48 -23.58
CA HIS A 561 -8.16 12.34 -24.77
C HIS A 561 -9.45 13.17 -24.97
N TRP A 562 -10.43 13.08 -24.07
CA TRP A 562 -11.69 13.84 -24.13
C TRP A 562 -11.55 15.22 -23.45
N THR A 563 -12.39 16.18 -23.86
CA THR A 563 -12.61 17.49 -23.20
C THR A 563 -14.04 17.96 -23.44
N THR A 564 -14.48 19.03 -22.77
CA THR A 564 -15.75 19.73 -23.11
C THR A 564 -15.83 20.23 -24.57
N ARG A 565 -14.71 20.26 -25.29
CA ARG A 565 -14.63 20.63 -26.72
C ARG A 565 -14.77 19.43 -27.67
N GLY A 566 -14.76 18.20 -27.15
CA GLY A 566 -14.80 16.95 -27.90
C GLY A 566 -13.55 16.08 -27.67
N TYR A 567 -13.47 14.99 -28.45
CA TYR A 567 -12.35 14.06 -28.45
C TYR A 567 -11.22 14.58 -29.35
N ASP A 568 -9.97 14.54 -28.86
CA ASP A 568 -8.80 14.71 -29.72
C ASP A 568 -8.57 13.40 -30.50
N THR A 569 -8.60 13.48 -31.83
CA THR A 569 -8.59 12.31 -32.73
C THR A 569 -7.20 11.97 -33.26
N ARG A 570 -6.12 12.49 -32.65
CA ARG A 570 -4.75 12.08 -32.98
C ARG A 570 -4.41 10.75 -32.33
N GLU A 571 -3.57 9.96 -32.99
CA GLU A 571 -3.10 8.65 -32.50
C GLU A 571 -2.32 8.77 -31.18
N ASP A 572 -1.58 9.88 -31.00
CA ASP A 572 -0.84 10.21 -29.78
C ASP A 572 -1.70 10.92 -28.71
N ALA A 573 -2.98 11.19 -28.95
CA ALA A 573 -3.82 11.98 -28.03
C ALA A 573 -3.94 11.35 -26.62
N LYS A 574 -3.85 10.02 -26.53
CA LYS A 574 -3.79 9.24 -25.27
C LYS A 574 -2.60 9.61 -24.37
N LEU A 575 -1.53 10.21 -24.93
CA LEU A 575 -0.33 10.61 -24.20
C LEU A 575 -0.46 11.99 -23.54
N TRP A 576 -1.21 12.90 -24.17
CA TRP A 576 -1.22 14.33 -23.80
C TRP A 576 -2.10 14.70 -22.60
N GLY A 577 -2.98 13.80 -22.15
CA GLY A 577 -3.80 13.99 -20.95
C GLY A 577 -4.74 15.19 -20.99
N ALA A 578 -5.44 15.41 -22.11
CA ALA A 578 -6.30 16.57 -22.32
C ALA A 578 -7.46 16.65 -21.30
N ASN A 579 -8.06 15.52 -20.92
CA ASN A 579 -9.11 15.46 -19.89
C ASN A 579 -8.57 15.89 -18.51
N PHE A 580 -7.42 15.32 -18.14
CA PHE A 580 -6.73 15.59 -16.88
C PHE A 580 -6.29 17.06 -16.78
N ALA A 581 -5.84 17.66 -17.90
CA ALA A 581 -5.55 19.09 -17.97
C ALA A 581 -6.80 19.95 -17.77
N GLU A 582 -7.91 19.69 -18.48
CA GLU A 582 -9.15 20.47 -18.34
C GLU A 582 -9.74 20.36 -16.91
N GLN A 583 -9.64 19.19 -16.29
CA GLN A 583 -10.03 18.96 -14.90
C GLN A 583 -9.18 19.77 -13.90
N TRP A 584 -7.85 19.78 -14.07
CA TRP A 584 -6.94 20.58 -13.25
C TRP A 584 -7.12 22.09 -13.47
N GLU A 585 -7.29 22.55 -14.71
CA GLU A 585 -7.55 23.96 -15.03
C GLU A 585 -8.83 24.44 -14.34
N PHE A 586 -9.90 23.65 -14.35
CA PHE A 586 -11.12 23.95 -13.60
C PHE A 586 -10.88 23.97 -12.08
N ALA A 587 -10.18 22.98 -11.54
CA ALA A 587 -9.88 22.92 -10.10
C ALA A 587 -9.08 24.15 -9.64
N ILE A 588 -8.07 24.57 -10.40
CA ILE A 588 -7.28 25.78 -10.12
C ILE A 588 -8.13 27.05 -10.25
N GLU A 589 -9.08 27.12 -11.20
CA GLU A 589 -10.02 28.25 -11.32
C GLU A 589 -10.94 28.40 -10.09
N LYS A 590 -11.25 27.30 -9.38
CA LYS A 590 -12.12 27.31 -8.19
C LYS A 590 -11.38 27.42 -6.85
N ASP A 591 -10.05 27.38 -6.88
CA ASP A 591 -9.13 27.55 -5.75
C ASP A 591 -9.54 26.82 -4.44
N PRO A 592 -9.85 25.51 -4.47
CA PRO A 592 -10.27 24.75 -3.30
C PRO A 592 -9.18 24.71 -2.21
N ARG A 593 -9.53 24.28 -0.99
CA ARG A 593 -8.54 23.83 0.01
C ARG A 593 -7.90 22.50 -0.42
N ILE A 594 -8.68 21.61 -1.02
CA ILE A 594 -8.28 20.22 -1.30
C ILE A 594 -8.62 19.84 -2.75
N VAL A 595 -7.67 19.21 -3.44
CA VAL A 595 -7.95 18.47 -4.69
C VAL A 595 -7.79 16.98 -4.42
N PHE A 596 -8.78 16.18 -4.80
CA PHE A 596 -8.70 14.72 -4.75
C PHE A 596 -8.47 14.19 -6.17
N VAL A 597 -7.33 13.54 -6.38
CA VAL A 597 -6.89 13.03 -7.69
C VAL A 597 -7.21 11.55 -7.81
N THR A 598 -7.82 11.17 -8.92
CA THR A 598 -8.24 9.80 -9.21
C THR A 598 -7.65 9.35 -10.56
N GLY A 599 -6.56 8.56 -10.54
CA GLY A 599 -5.84 8.11 -9.34
C GLY A 599 -4.47 7.48 -9.60
N TRP A 600 -3.86 6.87 -8.57
CA TRP A 600 -2.51 6.30 -8.66
C TRP A 600 -2.43 5.00 -9.47
N ASN A 601 -3.07 3.91 -8.99
CA ASN A 601 -2.74 2.52 -9.36
C ASN A 601 -3.93 1.52 -9.40
N GLU A 602 -5.07 1.88 -10.00
CA GLU A 602 -6.23 1.02 -10.27
C GLU A 602 -5.96 -0.03 -11.38
N TRP A 603 -4.83 -0.73 -11.33
CA TRP A 603 -4.33 -1.56 -12.43
C TRP A 603 -5.30 -2.61 -12.98
N ASN A 604 -6.29 -3.05 -12.21
CA ASN A 604 -7.14 -4.20 -12.49
C ASN A 604 -8.62 -3.83 -12.67
N ALA A 605 -9.25 -4.30 -13.75
CA ALA A 605 -10.69 -4.21 -13.97
C ALA A 605 -11.40 -5.57 -13.86
N GLY A 606 -12.69 -5.53 -13.50
CA GLY A 606 -13.61 -6.65 -13.67
C GLY A 606 -14.09 -6.77 -15.13
N ARG A 607 -14.20 -7.99 -15.65
CA ARG A 607 -14.77 -8.28 -16.99
C ARG A 607 -16.11 -9.01 -16.88
N TYR A 608 -17.13 -8.52 -17.59
CA TYR A 608 -18.52 -9.02 -17.49
C TYR A 608 -19.17 -9.24 -18.86
N GLU A 609 -20.18 -10.12 -18.91
CA GLU A 609 -20.97 -10.40 -20.12
C GLU A 609 -21.66 -9.13 -20.65
N SER A 610 -22.35 -8.39 -19.77
CA SER A 610 -22.99 -7.10 -20.08
C SER A 610 -23.06 -6.20 -18.85
N TRP A 611 -22.63 -4.94 -18.95
CA TRP A 611 -22.67 -3.92 -17.88
C TRP A 611 -22.70 -2.50 -18.44
N PRO A 612 -23.34 -1.50 -17.78
CA PRO A 612 -24.17 -1.62 -16.57
C PRO A 612 -25.57 -2.19 -16.87
N PRO A 613 -26.32 -2.66 -15.86
CA PRO A 613 -27.66 -3.25 -16.01
C PRO A 613 -28.75 -2.18 -16.32
N THR A 614 -28.55 -1.39 -17.37
CA THR A 614 -29.41 -0.28 -17.81
C THR A 614 -29.40 -0.18 -19.35
N ALA A 615 -30.04 0.85 -19.93
CA ALA A 615 -29.93 1.14 -21.36
C ALA A 615 -28.54 1.63 -21.81
N ALA A 616 -27.61 1.85 -20.87
CA ALA A 616 -26.22 2.20 -21.13
C ALA A 616 -25.29 0.97 -21.27
N ALA A 617 -25.83 -0.25 -21.26
CA ALA A 617 -25.07 -1.50 -21.32
C ALA A 617 -24.08 -1.57 -22.50
N VAL A 618 -22.94 -2.21 -22.23
CA VAL A 618 -21.92 -2.62 -23.19
C VAL A 618 -21.77 -4.14 -23.05
N GLU A 619 -21.67 -4.86 -24.16
CA GLU A 619 -21.41 -6.30 -24.18
C GLU A 619 -19.89 -6.54 -24.09
N ASN A 620 -19.46 -7.60 -23.39
CA ASN A 620 -18.05 -7.79 -22.96
C ASN A 620 -17.53 -6.59 -22.17
N ALA A 621 -18.31 -6.09 -21.21
CA ALA A 621 -18.00 -4.86 -20.50
C ALA A 621 -16.79 -4.97 -19.57
N PHE A 622 -15.97 -3.92 -19.61
CA PHE A 622 -14.96 -3.58 -18.60
C PHE A 622 -15.43 -2.27 -17.92
N PRO A 623 -16.09 -2.34 -16.74
CA PRO A 623 -16.73 -1.19 -16.11
C PRO A 623 -15.74 -0.11 -15.70
N ASP A 624 -14.61 -0.54 -15.15
CA ASP A 624 -13.74 0.31 -14.36
C ASP A 624 -12.59 0.81 -15.23
N GLU A 625 -11.72 -0.07 -15.74
CA GLU A 625 -10.52 0.26 -16.53
C GLU A 625 -10.43 -0.62 -17.78
N PHE A 626 -9.79 -0.19 -18.87
CA PHE A 626 -9.75 -0.97 -20.12
C PHE A 626 -8.43 -0.94 -20.89
N ASP A 627 -7.95 0.23 -21.30
CA ASP A 627 -6.72 0.36 -22.10
C ASP A 627 -6.02 1.70 -21.79
N GLU A 628 -4.86 1.95 -22.41
CA GLU A 628 -4.07 3.20 -22.32
C GLU A 628 -4.88 4.51 -22.54
N THR A 629 -6.04 4.43 -23.20
CA THR A 629 -6.91 5.59 -23.49
C THR A 629 -8.06 5.70 -22.49
N TYR A 630 -8.52 4.57 -21.96
CA TYR A 630 -9.68 4.42 -21.07
C TYR A 630 -9.25 3.78 -19.73
N SER A 631 -8.29 4.44 -19.07
CA SER A 631 -7.79 4.13 -17.73
C SER A 631 -7.54 5.42 -16.92
N ARG A 632 -7.58 5.33 -15.59
CA ARG A 632 -7.49 6.42 -14.60
C ARG A 632 -6.09 6.61 -14.00
N ASP A 633 -5.20 5.65 -14.21
CA ASP A 633 -3.91 5.57 -13.49
C ASP A 633 -2.87 6.61 -13.87
N ILE A 634 -2.02 6.93 -12.89
CA ILE A 634 -0.92 7.90 -12.97
C ILE A 634 0.44 7.24 -12.69
N GLU A 635 0.47 6.09 -12.00
CA GLU A 635 1.69 5.29 -11.83
C GLU A 635 2.28 4.93 -13.21
N PRO A 636 3.62 5.04 -13.40
CA PRO A 636 4.20 4.81 -14.72
C PRO A 636 4.01 3.37 -15.24
N THR A 637 3.93 3.23 -16.57
CA THR A 637 3.65 1.97 -17.28
C THR A 637 4.82 1.55 -18.17
N MET A 638 4.86 0.28 -18.59
CA MET A 638 5.78 -0.22 -19.62
C MET A 638 5.26 -0.03 -21.06
N GLY A 639 3.98 0.35 -21.23
CA GLY A 639 3.35 0.69 -22.50
C GLY A 639 3.64 2.13 -22.98
N ASP A 640 2.81 2.63 -23.90
CA ASP A 640 3.08 3.91 -24.58
C ASP A 640 2.97 5.12 -23.64
N LEU A 641 2.23 5.02 -22.53
CA LEU A 641 2.00 6.13 -21.60
C LEU A 641 3.24 6.52 -20.78
N LYS A 642 4.15 5.56 -20.55
CA LYS A 642 5.38 5.72 -19.76
C LYS A 642 5.12 6.46 -18.44
N ASP A 643 5.82 7.57 -18.21
CA ASP A 643 5.72 8.43 -17.03
C ASP A 643 5.03 9.79 -17.31
N HIS A 644 4.35 9.93 -18.45
CA HIS A 644 3.79 11.21 -18.89
C HIS A 644 2.69 11.73 -17.95
N TYR A 645 1.87 10.85 -17.38
CA TYR A 645 0.82 11.25 -16.43
C TYR A 645 1.39 11.65 -15.07
N TYR A 646 2.51 11.06 -14.67
CA TYR A 646 3.22 11.39 -13.44
C TYR A 646 3.84 12.79 -13.48
N TYR A 647 4.52 13.19 -14.56
CA TYR A 647 5.01 14.58 -14.67
C TYR A 647 3.90 15.60 -14.92
N GLN A 648 2.81 15.20 -15.58
CA GLN A 648 1.61 16.04 -15.66
C GLN A 648 0.97 16.28 -14.28
N LEU A 649 0.91 15.25 -13.41
CA LEU A 649 0.51 15.40 -12.02
C LEU A 649 1.44 16.38 -11.30
N ALA A 650 2.75 16.14 -11.30
CA ALA A 650 3.72 16.96 -10.57
C ALA A 650 3.69 18.45 -10.99
N ASP A 651 3.52 18.74 -12.29
CA ASP A 651 3.38 20.10 -12.81
C ASP A 651 2.09 20.79 -12.32
N TYR A 652 0.95 20.09 -12.37
CA TYR A 652 -0.31 20.66 -11.89
C TYR A 652 -0.38 20.78 -10.37
N VAL A 653 0.27 19.90 -9.61
CA VAL A 653 0.44 20.05 -8.16
C VAL A 653 1.24 21.31 -7.84
N ARG A 654 2.34 21.60 -8.57
CA ARG A 654 3.08 22.87 -8.43
C ARG A 654 2.24 24.09 -8.81
N LYS A 655 1.42 24.01 -9.88
CA LYS A 655 0.48 25.10 -10.24
C LYS A 655 -0.58 25.35 -9.17
N PHE A 656 -1.06 24.30 -8.52
CA PHE A 656 -2.06 24.40 -7.44
C PHE A 656 -1.44 24.89 -6.12
N LYS A 657 -0.33 24.29 -5.67
CA LYS A 657 0.30 24.55 -4.35
C LYS A 657 1.36 25.66 -4.35
N GLY A 658 1.92 26.04 -5.50
CA GLY A 658 3.17 26.81 -5.57
C GLY A 658 4.41 25.90 -5.48
N ALA A 659 5.61 26.49 -5.60
CA ALA A 659 6.89 25.77 -5.51
C ALA A 659 7.98 26.67 -4.94
N ARG A 660 8.95 26.13 -4.19
CA ARG A 660 10.03 26.92 -3.59
C ARG A 660 11.01 27.45 -4.64
N PRO A 661 11.62 28.63 -4.42
CA PRO A 661 12.69 29.12 -5.28
C PRO A 661 13.90 28.19 -5.18
N VAL A 662 14.42 27.74 -6.33
CA VAL A 662 15.66 26.95 -6.41
C VAL A 662 16.77 27.69 -5.63
N PRO A 663 17.41 27.05 -4.63
CA PRO A 663 18.47 27.68 -3.86
C PRO A 663 19.59 28.26 -4.74
N ALA A 664 20.09 29.44 -4.40
CA ALA A 664 21.21 30.04 -5.11
C ALA A 664 22.53 29.34 -4.71
N ALA A 665 23.35 29.03 -5.71
CA ALA A 665 24.66 28.45 -5.49
C ALA A 665 25.61 29.37 -4.71
N SER A 666 26.52 28.77 -3.95
CA SER A 666 27.65 29.46 -3.33
C SER A 666 28.53 30.16 -4.38
N GLY A 667 29.29 31.18 -3.94
CA GLY A 667 30.23 31.89 -4.81
C GLY A 667 31.32 30.98 -5.41
N PRO A 668 32.03 31.42 -6.47
CA PRO A 668 33.02 30.60 -7.14
C PRO A 668 34.13 30.08 -6.20
N LYS A 669 34.41 28.78 -6.28
CA LYS A 669 35.42 28.07 -5.51
C LYS A 669 36.09 26.99 -6.39
N SER A 670 37.41 27.04 -6.50
CA SER A 670 38.22 25.92 -7.00
C SER A 670 38.34 24.86 -5.90
N ILE A 671 38.24 23.58 -6.27
CA ILE A 671 38.29 22.43 -5.36
C ILE A 671 39.61 21.67 -5.59
N ASP A 672 40.36 21.38 -4.53
CA ASP A 672 41.48 20.42 -4.60
C ASP A 672 40.96 18.98 -4.50
N LEU A 673 41.09 18.22 -5.59
CA LEU A 673 40.74 16.79 -5.65
C LEU A 673 41.56 15.90 -4.69
N ASN A 674 42.62 16.42 -4.07
CA ASN A 674 43.46 15.71 -3.11
C ASN A 674 43.12 16.02 -1.64
N ALA A 675 42.24 17.00 -1.39
CA ALA A 675 41.77 17.35 -0.05
C ALA A 675 40.76 16.32 0.47
N ASP A 676 40.46 16.40 1.77
CA ASP A 676 39.33 15.68 2.37
C ASP A 676 38.02 16.32 1.88
N PRO A 677 37.14 15.60 1.13
CA PRO A 677 35.90 16.17 0.60
C PRO A 677 34.98 16.73 1.69
N ALA A 678 34.96 16.14 2.89
CA ALA A 678 34.11 16.59 3.99
C ALA A 678 34.54 17.96 4.56
N VAL A 679 35.81 18.34 4.38
CA VAL A 679 36.33 19.66 4.75
C VAL A 679 36.25 20.62 3.56
N GLU A 680 36.64 20.17 2.36
CA GLU A 680 36.74 21.01 1.17
C GLU A 680 35.37 21.42 0.60
N TRP A 681 34.29 20.69 0.89
CA TRP A 681 32.93 21.01 0.46
C TRP A 681 32.02 21.55 1.57
N ALA A 682 32.59 21.89 2.74
CA ALA A 682 31.83 22.33 3.92
C ALA A 682 31.11 23.68 3.72
N ASP A 683 31.68 24.60 2.95
CA ASP A 683 31.14 25.93 2.63
C ASP A 683 30.48 26.03 1.24
N VAL A 684 30.45 24.92 0.49
CA VAL A 684 29.78 24.82 -0.82
C VAL A 684 28.29 24.51 -0.62
N GLY A 685 27.44 25.21 -1.36
CA GLY A 685 25.99 25.00 -1.34
C GLY A 685 25.30 25.35 -2.68
N PRO A 686 24.04 24.93 -2.88
CA PRO A 686 23.26 24.09 -1.97
C PRO A 686 23.79 22.65 -1.85
N GLU A 687 23.33 21.93 -0.84
CA GLU A 687 23.39 20.47 -0.81
C GLU A 687 22.15 19.93 -1.52
N PHE A 688 22.36 19.02 -2.45
CA PHE A 688 21.30 18.35 -3.21
C PHE A 688 21.06 16.99 -2.56
N ILE A 689 20.07 16.89 -1.67
CA ILE A 689 19.80 15.66 -0.92
C ILE A 689 19.13 14.61 -1.83
N ALA A 690 19.48 13.35 -1.62
CA ALA A 690 18.77 12.19 -2.14
C ALA A 690 18.38 11.25 -0.99
N TYR A 691 17.34 10.44 -1.19
CA TYR A 691 16.77 9.57 -0.15
C TYR A 691 17.64 8.32 0.07
N ARG A 692 17.93 7.99 1.33
CA ARG A 692 18.75 6.84 1.70
C ARG A 692 18.00 5.52 1.53
N GLY A 693 18.69 4.43 1.22
CA GLY A 693 18.15 3.07 1.39
C GLY A 693 17.11 2.62 0.34
N ASN A 694 17.02 3.33 -0.78
CA ASN A 694 16.19 2.95 -1.93
C ASN A 694 16.80 1.79 -2.76
N THR A 695 18.09 1.46 -2.55
CA THR A 695 18.85 0.43 -3.28
C THR A 695 18.74 -0.98 -2.67
N GLY A 696 17.69 -1.28 -1.90
CA GLY A 696 17.45 -2.63 -1.39
C GLY A 696 17.09 -3.61 -2.50
N ASN A 697 17.51 -4.88 -2.37
CA ASN A 697 17.12 -5.94 -3.31
C ASN A 697 15.60 -6.17 -3.27
N ARG A 698 15.03 -6.60 -4.40
CA ARG A 698 13.65 -7.11 -4.51
C ARG A 698 13.68 -8.64 -4.55
N ASP A 699 12.79 -9.28 -3.80
CA ASP A 699 12.49 -10.72 -3.92
C ASP A 699 11.02 -10.99 -3.53
N ALA A 700 10.10 -10.50 -4.36
CA ALA A 700 8.68 -10.36 -4.03
C ALA A 700 7.79 -11.32 -4.83
N ALA A 701 6.66 -11.74 -4.25
CA ALA A 701 5.61 -12.47 -4.96
C ALA A 701 4.80 -11.53 -5.87
N ALA A 702 4.33 -12.06 -7.00
CA ALA A 702 3.65 -11.33 -8.06
C ALA A 702 2.53 -12.18 -8.69
N TYR A 703 1.68 -11.56 -9.51
CA TYR A 703 0.58 -12.25 -10.19
C TYR A 703 1.06 -13.43 -11.04
N GLY A 704 0.31 -14.53 -11.03
CA GLY A 704 0.62 -15.77 -11.73
C GLY A 704 1.53 -16.73 -10.98
N GLY A 705 1.74 -16.53 -9.67
CA GLY A 705 2.75 -17.26 -8.90
C GLY A 705 4.19 -16.94 -9.34
N VAL A 706 4.39 -15.77 -9.93
CA VAL A 706 5.70 -15.28 -10.37
C VAL A 706 6.43 -14.69 -9.15
N ARG A 707 7.76 -14.76 -9.14
CA ARG A 707 8.60 -14.06 -8.16
C ARG A 707 9.45 -13.02 -8.90
N LEU A 708 9.28 -11.75 -8.56
CA LEU A 708 10.00 -10.62 -9.16
C LEU A 708 11.23 -10.34 -8.32
N THR A 709 12.40 -10.30 -8.98
CA THR A 709 13.70 -10.11 -8.33
C THR A 709 14.46 -8.96 -8.96
N ASP A 710 15.18 -8.22 -8.12
CA ASP A 710 16.15 -7.21 -8.51
C ASP A 710 17.31 -7.21 -7.50
N GLU A 711 18.53 -7.23 -8.01
CA GLU A 711 19.78 -7.16 -7.23
C GLU A 711 20.70 -6.07 -7.81
N SER A 712 20.15 -5.10 -8.55
CA SER A 712 20.94 -4.06 -9.23
C SER A 712 21.33 -2.88 -8.33
N GLY A 713 20.69 -2.71 -7.17
CA GLY A 713 21.10 -1.75 -6.14
C GLY A 713 22.55 -1.94 -5.71
N ARG A 714 23.37 -0.87 -5.71
CA ARG A 714 24.82 -0.98 -5.50
C ARG A 714 25.43 0.17 -4.68
N ASN A 715 25.37 1.41 -5.17
CA ASN A 715 25.79 2.60 -4.43
C ASN A 715 24.56 3.46 -4.10
N ASP A 716 24.10 3.42 -2.84
CA ASP A 716 23.03 4.26 -2.26
C ASP A 716 23.50 5.72 -2.18
N ILE A 717 22.99 6.60 -3.06
CA ILE A 717 23.37 8.01 -3.16
C ILE A 717 22.52 8.84 -2.20
N VAL A 718 23.15 9.45 -1.19
CA VAL A 718 22.47 10.23 -0.13
C VAL A 718 22.61 11.76 -0.30
N GLY A 719 23.37 12.19 -1.31
CA GLY A 719 23.40 13.58 -1.74
C GLY A 719 24.51 13.93 -2.71
N ALA A 720 24.44 15.15 -3.24
CA ALA A 720 25.43 15.74 -4.14
C ALA A 720 25.68 17.22 -3.83
N LYS A 721 26.78 17.76 -4.33
CA LYS A 721 27.07 19.20 -4.36
C LYS A 721 27.71 19.57 -5.70
N ALA A 722 27.60 20.84 -6.10
CA ALA A 722 28.30 21.34 -7.27
C ALA A 722 28.94 22.71 -6.99
N ALA A 723 30.08 22.97 -7.62
CA ALA A 723 30.86 24.20 -7.50
C ALA A 723 31.45 24.58 -8.87
N ARG A 724 32.07 25.77 -8.95
CA ARG A 724 32.69 26.28 -10.17
C ARG A 724 33.80 27.27 -9.86
N ASP A 725 34.81 27.37 -10.71
CA ASP A 725 35.77 28.47 -10.72
C ASP A 725 35.72 29.24 -12.05
N GLY A 726 36.84 29.83 -12.52
CA GLY A 726 36.88 30.55 -13.79
C GLY A 726 36.92 29.63 -15.02
N GLU A 727 37.31 28.37 -14.86
CA GLU A 727 37.66 27.45 -15.95
C GLU A 727 36.95 26.09 -15.84
N ASN A 728 36.53 25.70 -14.62
CA ASN A 728 36.03 24.37 -14.31
C ASN A 728 34.68 24.40 -13.59
N TYR A 729 33.85 23.38 -13.88
CA TYR A 729 32.77 22.93 -13.00
C TYR A 729 33.28 21.75 -12.15
N TYR A 730 32.78 21.66 -10.92
CA TYR A 730 33.11 20.60 -9.99
C TYR A 730 31.83 19.94 -9.47
N PHE A 731 31.87 18.63 -9.30
CA PHE A 731 30.75 17.85 -8.76
C PHE A 731 31.25 16.96 -7.63
N LEU A 732 30.46 16.86 -6.57
CA LEU A 732 30.58 15.90 -5.49
C LEU A 732 29.34 15.01 -5.50
N VAL A 733 29.51 13.72 -5.27
CA VAL A 733 28.44 12.80 -4.84
C VAL A 733 28.89 12.05 -3.59
N GLU A 734 27.95 11.89 -2.66
CA GLU A 734 28.11 11.18 -1.39
C GLU A 734 27.17 9.98 -1.35
N CYS A 735 27.71 8.81 -1.07
CA CYS A 735 26.94 7.57 -0.88
C CYS A 735 26.80 7.23 0.61
N ALA A 736 25.84 6.37 0.96
CA ALA A 736 25.63 5.92 2.34
C ALA A 736 26.81 5.08 2.89
N ALA A 737 27.56 4.42 2.01
CA ALA A 737 28.70 3.56 2.29
C ALA A 737 29.89 3.87 1.35
N GLU A 738 31.03 3.18 1.52
CA GLU A 738 32.19 3.35 0.62
C GLU A 738 31.84 2.96 -0.82
N ILE A 739 32.28 3.77 -1.79
CA ILE A 739 31.92 3.60 -3.21
C ILE A 739 32.61 2.36 -3.80
N THR A 740 31.87 1.57 -4.58
CA THR A 740 32.36 0.33 -5.20
C THR A 740 33.47 0.59 -6.26
N PRO A 741 34.21 -0.45 -6.71
CA PRO A 741 35.30 -0.27 -7.68
C PRO A 741 34.86 0.32 -9.02
N SER A 742 35.60 1.33 -9.51
CA SER A 742 35.30 2.01 -10.78
C SER A 742 35.61 1.19 -12.04
N SER A 743 36.04 -0.07 -11.89
CA SER A 743 36.15 -1.07 -12.95
C SER A 743 34.81 -1.65 -13.40
N ASP A 744 33.78 -1.49 -12.57
CA ASP A 744 32.51 -2.15 -12.76
C ASP A 744 31.69 -1.47 -13.87
N PRO A 745 30.77 -2.19 -14.54
CA PRO A 745 29.88 -1.59 -15.52
C PRO A 745 28.92 -0.58 -14.86
N ASN A 746 28.46 0.37 -15.65
CA ASN A 746 27.44 1.36 -15.28
C ASN A 746 27.78 2.17 -14.01
N TRP A 747 29.07 2.35 -13.69
CA TRP A 747 29.54 2.89 -12.42
C TRP A 747 29.47 4.42 -12.32
N MET A 748 28.79 4.92 -11.28
CA MET A 748 28.72 6.32 -10.86
C MET A 748 28.66 7.32 -12.03
N ARG A 749 27.53 7.28 -12.75
CA ARG A 749 27.26 8.08 -13.95
C ARG A 749 26.68 9.44 -13.57
N LEU A 750 27.21 10.51 -14.16
CA LEU A 750 26.69 11.87 -14.05
C LEU A 750 26.11 12.28 -15.40
N TYR A 751 24.81 12.59 -15.42
CA TYR A 751 24.09 13.11 -16.57
C TYR A 751 23.91 14.63 -16.40
N ILE A 752 24.21 15.42 -17.43
CA ILE A 752 24.19 16.89 -17.37
C ILE A 752 23.34 17.45 -18.51
N ASP A 753 22.38 18.30 -18.12
CA ASP A 753 21.53 19.15 -18.96
C ASP A 753 22.11 20.57 -18.89
N THR A 754 22.51 21.12 -20.03
CA THR A 754 23.17 22.43 -20.11
C THR A 754 22.24 23.59 -20.48
N THR A 755 20.93 23.44 -20.23
CA THR A 755 19.82 24.43 -20.09
C THR A 755 19.70 25.60 -21.08
N ASP A 756 20.78 26.34 -21.30
CA ASP A 756 20.88 27.52 -22.17
C ASP A 756 21.41 27.17 -23.58
N ALA A 757 21.85 25.93 -23.80
CA ALA A 757 22.61 25.54 -24.99
C ALA A 757 21.76 25.26 -26.25
N GLY A 758 20.46 24.96 -26.09
CA GLY A 758 19.57 24.60 -27.22
C GLY A 758 20.02 23.33 -27.95
N LEU A 759 20.42 22.31 -27.18
CA LEU A 759 20.89 21.01 -27.67
C LEU A 759 19.76 19.97 -27.53
N ASP A 760 19.48 19.25 -28.61
CA ASP A 760 18.48 18.19 -28.65
C ASP A 760 19.09 16.86 -28.14
N GLY A 761 19.45 16.82 -26.86
CA GLY A 761 20.09 15.67 -26.20
C GLY A 761 19.12 14.53 -25.82
N TRP A 762 19.67 13.37 -25.43
CA TRP A 762 18.87 12.21 -25.03
C TRP A 762 18.05 12.53 -23.78
N GLU A 763 16.73 12.49 -23.90
CA GLU A 763 15.79 12.70 -22.79
C GLU A 763 16.10 13.98 -21.97
N SER A 764 16.49 15.05 -22.69
CA SER A 764 16.95 16.36 -22.18
C SER A 764 18.32 16.41 -21.50
N PHE A 765 19.15 15.37 -21.62
CA PHE A 765 20.54 15.37 -21.18
C PHE A 765 21.50 15.58 -22.36
N ASP A 766 22.44 16.51 -22.21
CA ASP A 766 23.41 16.86 -23.26
C ASP A 766 24.70 16.04 -23.14
N TYR A 767 25.12 15.74 -21.91
CA TYR A 767 26.36 15.07 -21.60
C TYR A 767 26.16 13.93 -20.59
N ILE A 768 27.02 12.92 -20.68
CA ILE A 768 27.14 11.82 -19.73
C ILE A 768 28.61 11.59 -19.37
N VAL A 769 28.88 11.40 -18.08
CA VAL A 769 30.19 11.04 -17.53
C VAL A 769 30.15 9.58 -17.06
N ASN A 770 31.24 8.84 -17.23
CA ASN A 770 31.39 7.43 -16.83
C ASN A 770 30.39 6.45 -17.49
N ARG A 771 29.85 6.79 -18.67
CA ARG A 771 29.11 5.79 -19.48
C ARG A 771 30.05 4.65 -19.88
N VAL A 772 31.22 5.00 -20.40
CA VAL A 772 32.42 4.15 -20.42
C VAL A 772 33.11 4.28 -19.07
N SER A 773 33.43 3.16 -18.41
CA SER A 773 34.12 3.14 -17.12
C SER A 773 35.46 3.91 -17.16
N PRO A 774 35.82 4.66 -16.09
CA PRO A 774 36.97 5.55 -16.07
C PRO A 774 38.33 4.83 -16.12
N SER A 775 39.40 5.59 -16.39
CA SER A 775 40.79 5.16 -16.17
C SER A 775 41.15 5.20 -14.67
N ALA A 776 42.42 5.04 -14.30
CA ALA A 776 42.86 5.21 -12.92
C ALA A 776 42.81 6.66 -12.38
N ASP A 777 42.71 7.66 -13.27
CA ASP A 777 42.81 9.10 -12.96
C ASP A 777 41.88 10.00 -13.79
N LYS A 778 41.27 9.48 -14.86
CA LYS A 778 40.39 10.20 -15.80
C LYS A 778 39.01 9.57 -15.91
N ALA A 779 38.00 10.39 -15.72
CA ALA A 779 36.62 10.09 -16.09
C ALA A 779 36.36 10.47 -17.55
N VAL A 780 35.64 9.63 -18.29
CA VAL A 780 35.30 9.87 -19.70
C VAL A 780 34.05 10.73 -19.77
N VAL A 781 34.08 11.82 -20.55
CA VAL A 781 32.92 12.67 -20.82
C VAL A 781 32.50 12.51 -22.27
N GLU A 782 31.24 12.12 -22.48
CA GLU A 782 30.62 12.00 -23.80
C GLU A 782 29.44 12.96 -23.92
N ARG A 783 29.13 13.37 -25.15
CA ARG A 783 27.97 14.22 -25.50
C ARG A 783 26.97 13.40 -26.31
N PHE A 784 25.69 13.50 -26.01
CA PHE A 784 24.63 12.88 -26.80
C PHE A 784 24.52 13.52 -28.20
N THR A 785 24.08 12.74 -29.19
CA THR A 785 24.07 13.17 -30.61
C THR A 785 22.68 13.51 -31.14
N GLY A 786 21.64 13.24 -30.38
CA GLY A 786 20.23 13.49 -30.67
C GLY A 786 19.35 12.91 -29.56
N GLU A 787 18.06 12.74 -29.84
CA GLU A 787 17.04 12.18 -28.92
C GLU A 787 17.30 10.71 -28.49
N GLY A 788 18.19 9.99 -29.18
CA GLY A 788 18.60 8.62 -28.85
C GLY A 788 19.90 8.56 -28.03
N PHE A 789 20.15 7.43 -27.36
CA PHE A 789 21.31 7.21 -26.47
C PHE A 789 22.70 7.21 -27.17
N GLU A 790 22.77 7.58 -28.45
CA GLU A 790 23.99 7.57 -29.25
C GLU A 790 24.90 8.74 -28.86
N THR A 791 26.15 8.44 -28.47
CA THR A 791 27.10 9.41 -27.93
C THR A 791 28.36 9.61 -28.79
N VAL A 792 29.03 10.74 -28.60
CA VAL A 792 30.39 10.99 -29.09
C VAL A 792 31.31 11.48 -27.97
N PRO A 793 32.61 11.15 -27.97
CA PRO A 793 33.57 11.69 -27.01
C PRO A 793 33.59 13.22 -27.03
N ALA A 794 33.46 13.84 -25.86
CA ALA A 794 33.55 15.27 -25.65
C ALA A 794 34.88 15.67 -25.00
N GLY A 795 35.39 14.85 -24.08
CA GLY A 795 36.68 15.07 -23.43
C GLY A 795 36.89 14.15 -22.23
N GLU A 796 37.77 14.58 -21.32
CA GLU A 796 38.06 13.92 -20.05
C GLU A 796 37.80 14.87 -18.89
N ALA A 797 37.41 14.31 -17.75
CA ALA A 797 37.37 14.98 -16.46
C ALA A 797 38.41 14.36 -15.51
N ASP A 798 38.99 15.14 -14.61
CA ASP A 798 39.79 14.59 -13.52
C ASP A 798 38.84 14.09 -12.41
N TYR A 799 39.16 12.98 -11.75
CA TYR A 799 38.32 12.46 -10.67
C TYR A 799 39.10 11.92 -9.47
N ARG A 800 38.41 11.85 -8.32
CA ARG A 800 38.92 11.17 -7.12
C ARG A 800 37.77 10.51 -6.35
N VAL A 801 37.95 9.23 -6.02
CA VAL A 801 37.14 8.53 -5.00
C VAL A 801 37.89 8.57 -3.67
N THR A 802 37.20 8.91 -2.57
CA THR A 802 37.72 8.89 -1.20
C THR A 802 36.63 8.36 -0.25
N GLY A 803 36.70 7.06 0.06
CA GLY A 803 35.68 6.38 0.87
C GLY A 803 34.31 6.45 0.18
N ARG A 804 33.35 7.11 0.83
CA ARG A 804 31.97 7.30 0.34
C ARG A 804 31.78 8.50 -0.62
N TYR A 805 32.86 9.18 -1.00
CA TYR A 805 32.83 10.39 -1.83
C TYR A 805 33.45 10.17 -3.20
N LEU A 806 32.80 10.65 -4.25
CA LEU A 806 33.37 10.82 -5.58
C LEU A 806 33.35 12.32 -5.93
N VAL A 807 34.52 12.85 -6.31
CA VAL A 807 34.71 14.23 -6.77
C VAL A 807 35.12 14.24 -8.24
N LEU A 808 34.49 15.08 -9.06
CA LEU A 808 34.85 15.36 -10.45
C LEU A 808 35.30 16.82 -10.63
N ARG A 809 36.26 17.06 -11.53
CA ARG A 809 36.57 18.36 -12.13
C ARG A 809 36.41 18.27 -13.65
N ILE A 810 35.48 19.05 -14.20
CA ILE A 810 35.18 19.10 -15.63
C ILE A 810 35.50 20.50 -16.17
N PRO A 811 36.46 20.65 -17.10
CA PRO A 811 36.71 21.94 -17.77
C PRO A 811 35.47 22.41 -18.54
N CYS A 812 35.14 23.69 -18.48
CA CYS A 812 33.93 24.24 -19.12
C CYS A 812 33.91 24.01 -20.64
N GLU A 813 35.08 24.00 -21.29
CA GLU A 813 35.22 23.72 -22.73
C GLU A 813 34.80 22.30 -23.13
N VAL A 814 34.93 21.31 -22.24
CA VAL A 814 34.46 19.92 -22.47
C VAL A 814 32.93 19.87 -22.53
N LEU A 815 32.26 20.72 -21.73
CA LEU A 815 30.82 20.94 -21.76
C LEU A 815 30.40 21.98 -22.83
N GLY A 816 31.27 22.29 -23.79
CA GLY A 816 31.00 23.22 -24.89
C GLY A 816 30.85 24.69 -24.49
N ARG A 817 31.14 25.05 -23.23
CA ARG A 817 30.94 26.38 -22.66
C ARG A 817 32.23 27.20 -22.65
N ALA A 818 32.11 28.50 -22.87
CA ALA A 818 33.23 29.44 -22.88
C ALA A 818 33.69 29.87 -21.48
N ASP A 819 32.82 29.76 -20.47
CA ASP A 819 33.07 30.07 -19.07
C ASP A 819 32.08 29.31 -18.15
N THR A 820 32.10 29.64 -16.85
CA THR A 820 31.20 29.08 -15.83
C THR A 820 30.01 29.99 -15.47
N GLY A 821 29.66 30.94 -16.33
CA GLY A 821 28.63 31.96 -16.08
C GLY A 821 27.18 31.49 -16.19
N ALA A 822 26.95 30.24 -16.60
CA ALA A 822 25.62 29.66 -16.83
C ALA A 822 25.28 28.55 -15.82
N GLY A 823 23.98 28.42 -15.49
CA GLY A 823 23.47 27.32 -14.67
C GLY A 823 23.44 25.99 -15.42
N PHE A 824 22.99 24.92 -14.78
CA PHE A 824 22.76 23.61 -15.42
C PHE A 824 21.82 22.77 -14.56
N SER A 825 21.24 21.72 -15.14
CA SER A 825 20.55 20.67 -14.37
C SER A 825 21.35 19.36 -14.46
N PHE A 826 21.28 18.50 -13.45
CA PHE A 826 22.03 17.24 -13.45
C PHE A 826 21.36 16.12 -12.65
N LYS A 827 21.78 14.87 -12.93
CA LYS A 827 21.36 13.65 -12.24
C LYS A 827 22.59 12.77 -12.02
N TRP A 828 22.69 12.13 -10.86
CA TRP A 828 23.57 10.98 -10.66
C TRP A 828 22.77 9.68 -10.79
N ALA A 829 23.39 8.64 -11.32
CA ALA A 829 22.84 7.28 -11.30
C ALA A 829 23.96 6.25 -11.17
N ASP A 830 23.69 5.13 -10.51
CA ASP A 830 24.61 4.00 -10.43
C ASP A 830 23.94 2.69 -10.83
N ASN A 831 24.70 1.85 -11.53
CA ASN A 831 24.32 0.54 -12.06
C ASN A 831 23.20 0.51 -13.12
N VAL A 832 22.59 1.65 -13.45
CA VAL A 832 21.59 1.79 -14.52
C VAL A 832 22.22 1.59 -15.91
N GLU A 833 21.66 0.68 -16.70
CA GLU A 833 22.11 0.39 -18.07
C GLU A 833 21.79 1.50 -19.08
N ASP A 834 22.52 1.51 -20.19
CA ASP A 834 22.27 2.35 -21.36
C ASP A 834 20.84 2.13 -21.95
N GLY A 835 20.31 3.17 -22.62
CA GLY A 835 19.16 3.07 -23.51
C GLY A 835 17.89 3.79 -23.05
N ASP A 836 17.07 3.10 -22.24
CA ASP A 836 15.71 3.54 -21.91
C ASP A 836 15.65 4.30 -20.57
N ILE A 837 14.97 5.44 -20.58
CA ILE A 837 14.76 6.33 -19.43
C ILE A 837 13.99 5.63 -18.30
N MET A 838 13.13 4.66 -18.63
CA MET A 838 12.31 3.94 -17.65
C MET A 838 13.17 3.10 -16.69
N LYS A 839 14.43 2.82 -17.06
CA LYS A 839 15.40 2.15 -16.17
C LYS A 839 15.70 2.96 -14.90
N PHE A 840 15.57 4.30 -14.91
CA PHE A 840 15.68 5.16 -13.72
C PHE A 840 14.56 4.97 -12.67
N TYR A 841 13.58 4.10 -12.92
CA TYR A 841 12.61 3.65 -11.90
C TYR A 841 12.94 2.25 -11.36
N ILE A 842 13.66 1.40 -12.12
CA ILE A 842 13.71 -0.06 -11.89
C ILE A 842 15.10 -0.67 -11.75
N GLN A 843 16.18 0.07 -12.04
CA GLN A 843 17.55 -0.40 -11.90
C GLN A 843 18.35 0.50 -10.96
N GLY A 844 19.22 -0.12 -10.15
CA GLY A 844 20.30 0.54 -9.44
C GLY A 844 19.86 1.66 -8.49
N ASP A 845 20.48 2.82 -8.64
CA ASP A 845 20.05 4.06 -8.01
C ASP A 845 20.00 5.21 -9.04
N ALA A 846 19.08 6.16 -8.81
CA ALA A 846 18.93 7.38 -9.57
C ALA A 846 18.62 8.54 -8.61
N ALA A 847 19.53 9.51 -8.54
CA ALA A 847 19.48 10.67 -7.66
C ALA A 847 19.37 11.98 -8.47
N PRO A 848 18.18 12.61 -8.55
CA PRO A 848 16.88 12.14 -8.03
C PRO A 848 16.26 11.05 -8.92
N ALA A 849 15.17 10.43 -8.47
CA ALA A 849 14.51 9.31 -9.17
C ALA A 849 13.89 9.70 -10.53
N GLY A 850 13.66 8.72 -11.42
CA GLY A 850 12.96 8.92 -12.68
C GLY A 850 13.62 9.94 -13.62
N ARG A 851 12.86 10.91 -14.15
CA ARG A 851 13.35 12.00 -15.02
C ARG A 851 13.79 13.26 -14.27
N PHE A 852 13.63 13.32 -12.94
CA PHE A 852 13.99 14.50 -12.17
C PHE A 852 15.50 14.79 -12.22
N LYS A 853 15.84 16.08 -12.13
CA LYS A 853 17.19 16.65 -12.19
C LYS A 853 17.34 17.68 -11.08
N PHE A 854 18.46 17.64 -10.37
CA PHE A 854 18.89 18.73 -9.49
C PHE A 854 19.24 19.97 -10.32
N VAL A 855 18.94 21.17 -9.82
CA VAL A 855 19.12 22.43 -10.57
C VAL A 855 20.20 23.30 -9.91
N TYR A 856 21.34 23.47 -10.58
CA TYR A 856 22.40 24.38 -10.15
C TYR A 856 22.15 25.78 -10.70
N ARG A 857 21.59 26.66 -9.85
CA ARG A 857 21.28 28.05 -10.18
C ARG A 857 22.33 29.01 -9.63
N ILE A 858 22.98 29.77 -10.51
CA ILE A 858 23.87 30.86 -10.11
C ILE A 858 23.04 32.03 -9.53
N GLY A 859 23.53 32.64 -8.46
CA GLY A 859 22.92 33.80 -7.77
C GLY A 859 23.42 35.16 -8.27
#